data_AF-A0A7I8WEF8-F1
#
_entry.id   AF-A0A7I8WEF8-F1
#
_cell.length_a   1.000
_cell.length_b   1.000
_cell.length_c   1.000
_cell.angle_alpha   90.00
_cell.angle_beta   90.00
_cell.angle_gamma   90.00
#
_symmetry.space_group_name_H-M   'P 1'
#
loop_
_entity.id
_entity.type
_entity.pdbx_description
1 polymer ?
#
loop_
_entity_poly.entity_id
_entity_poly.type
_entity_poly.pdbx_seq_one_letter_code
_entity_poly.pdbx_strand_id
1 'polypeptide(L)'
;MNKLINACWLLTLLGSVAAFYLPGLAPVTYCNKGEKCKSDIKLYVNRLDSVYSVLPFEYTAFDFCQAPKDVINKESPVENLGQVVFGERIRPSPYQLKFNKTEKCQHLCTKTYSRQKKDDDKKLKFLQQAILKHYKHHWIIDNMPLAWCYNTAGGKPFCTTGFPVGCYVNKNGKGMDHCSSSNSYSQANTFYLFNHVDIIIEYHNGEKEDWGKSLSGTPGGRLIKAKIIPRSVKHHHDANGVPYCEGGGDSLPTFGFKNTDNDVKISYTYSVTFVENNTVKWSSRWDYILESMPHSNIQWFSIMNSLVIVLFLSGMVAMIMLRTLHKDIARYNQLDNSEDAREEFGWKLVHGDVFRSPRKGMILSVFVGNGIQIICMVVITLLFACLGFLSPANRGSLMTCVLVLYVCLGTPAGFVSARIYKMFGGEKWKSNVLLTAFLVPGITFGVFFVLNLIMWGEGSSAAVPFTTLIALLALWFGISVPLSFVGAYFGFKKKAIEHPVRTNQIPRQIPDQSFYTRPLPGIVMGGILPFGCIFIQLFFILNSIWSHETYYMFGFTLFVTAAWFFFNIFLDSYREEDYEPVTYSWQKDIEILPEARKRQGGVDHILLAQDVTQPPPPSTTSRIPTTRKLPPRAHKGLTAEGNEFLFDQQPFRIAGGTFHYFRTPESSWYDRLLKMKAAGLNTVVFPVPWNIHERIKGKKNFTSLKNFLEMIKSLKLYVILQVGPFVENGLDWGGLPSWLLKENIKHKIRSSNETFLNPVRSYMQALIDDIFPYVYSFYGGPIIAFQVEHGFGLYLKDDTYLNFLVIQFRKNSLDEIIFLADRVNFIGRDRVPQTIKCLLIDSPHEDITSAVVKLRSIQPDVPVLLMALPTAHNMKWAMKYEQLNLTEFRNRLYRSVVLGTSFVFHPFIGGTNYGFNSGAINYTDSQLQFDLTTFFSDAPVTESGEYEQKYFVIRSALKDTKISVDGGPPPPLNYPSRNYGKYEITSYMPYQSIIDILK
;
A
#
# COMPACT_ATOMS: atom_id res chain seq x y z
N MET A 1 -27.93 -53.53 -6.31
CA MET A 1 -29.22 -53.14 -5.71
C MET A 1 -29.16 -51.87 -4.87
N ASN A 2 -28.30 -51.75 -3.85
CA ASN A 2 -28.29 -50.57 -2.95
C ASN A 2 -28.06 -49.20 -3.63
N LYS A 3 -27.32 -49.14 -4.74
CA LYS A 3 -27.15 -47.89 -5.50
C LYS A 3 -28.40 -47.47 -6.30
N LEU A 4 -29.21 -48.43 -6.72
CA LEU A 4 -30.48 -48.19 -7.45
C LEU A 4 -31.61 -47.79 -6.49
N ILE A 5 -31.60 -48.36 -5.28
CA ILE A 5 -32.53 -48.00 -4.20
C ILE A 5 -32.25 -46.57 -3.73
N ASN A 6 -30.98 -46.18 -3.57
CA ASN A 6 -30.62 -44.81 -3.21
C ASN A 6 -30.96 -43.79 -4.32
N ALA A 7 -30.87 -44.18 -5.60
CA ALA A 7 -31.30 -43.34 -6.71
C ALA A 7 -32.84 -43.17 -6.75
N CYS A 8 -33.60 -44.23 -6.47
CA CYS A 8 -35.06 -44.15 -6.35
C CYS A 8 -35.52 -43.33 -5.13
N TRP A 9 -34.80 -43.40 -4.01
CA TRP A 9 -35.05 -42.53 -2.85
C TRP A 9 -34.77 -41.06 -3.14
N LEU A 10 -33.74 -40.74 -3.94
CA LEU A 10 -33.48 -39.37 -4.40
C LEU A 10 -34.56 -38.87 -5.38
N LEU A 11 -35.04 -39.73 -6.27
CA LEU A 11 -36.09 -39.42 -7.25
C LEU A 11 -37.48 -39.25 -6.61
N THR A 12 -37.77 -39.99 -5.54
CA THR A 12 -39.03 -39.85 -4.79
C THR A 12 -39.04 -38.57 -3.93
N LEU A 13 -37.90 -38.14 -3.39
CA LEU A 13 -37.75 -36.84 -2.73
C LEU A 13 -37.92 -35.64 -3.67
N LEU A 14 -37.59 -35.79 -4.96
CA LEU A 14 -37.82 -34.76 -5.99
C LEU A 14 -39.30 -34.63 -6.40
N GLY A 15 -40.12 -35.67 -6.21
CA GLY A 15 -41.54 -35.67 -6.55
C GLY A 15 -42.45 -34.85 -5.61
N SER A 16 -41.95 -34.52 -4.41
CA SER A 16 -42.67 -33.75 -3.39
C SER A 16 -42.41 -32.23 -3.44
N VAL A 17 -41.67 -31.74 -4.43
CA VAL A 17 -41.47 -30.30 -4.61
C VAL A 17 -42.68 -29.74 -5.33
N ALA A 18 -43.60 -29.11 -4.57
CA ALA A 18 -44.59 -28.23 -5.17
C ALA A 18 -43.86 -27.20 -6.04
N ALA A 19 -44.19 -27.17 -7.33
CA ALA A 19 -43.56 -26.28 -8.29
C ALA A 19 -43.56 -24.83 -7.74
N PHE A 20 -42.37 -24.31 -7.45
CA PHE A 20 -42.21 -22.97 -6.93
C PHE A 20 -42.51 -21.96 -8.05
N TYR A 21 -43.59 -21.19 -7.89
CA TYR A 21 -43.95 -20.12 -8.81
C TYR A 21 -42.96 -18.95 -8.66
N LEU A 22 -42.20 -18.67 -9.71
CA LEU A 22 -41.39 -17.44 -9.82
C LEU A 22 -42.33 -16.27 -10.20
N PRO A 23 -42.58 -15.31 -9.29
CA PRO A 23 -43.47 -14.18 -9.59
C PRO A 23 -42.91 -13.34 -10.72
N GLY A 24 -43.74 -13.07 -11.74
CA GLY A 24 -43.39 -12.20 -12.88
C GLY A 24 -43.11 -12.92 -14.21
N LEU A 25 -43.10 -14.26 -14.24
CA LEU A 25 -42.93 -15.03 -15.50
C LEU A 25 -44.25 -15.37 -16.20
N ALA A 26 -45.37 -15.47 -15.47
CA ALA A 26 -46.67 -15.79 -16.06
C ALA A 26 -47.52 -14.51 -16.29
N PRO A 27 -48.08 -14.31 -17.49
CA PRO A 27 -48.92 -13.16 -17.78
C PRO A 27 -50.25 -13.23 -17.02
N VAL A 28 -50.65 -12.11 -16.41
CA VAL A 28 -51.97 -11.95 -15.80
C VAL A 28 -52.91 -11.35 -16.84
N THR A 29 -54.04 -12.01 -17.08
CA THR A 29 -55.09 -11.50 -17.96
C THR A 29 -56.19 -10.84 -17.13
N TYR A 30 -56.57 -9.63 -17.51
CA TYR A 30 -57.62 -8.85 -16.88
C TYR A 30 -58.88 -8.84 -17.76
N CYS A 31 -60.05 -8.89 -17.15
CA CYS A 31 -61.34 -8.93 -17.85
C CYS A 31 -62.45 -8.35 -16.97
N ASN A 32 -63.59 -8.00 -17.58
CA ASN A 32 -64.71 -7.45 -16.81
C ASN A 32 -65.41 -8.49 -15.92
N LYS A 33 -65.49 -9.76 -16.36
CA LYS A 33 -66.06 -10.90 -15.60
C LYS A 33 -65.47 -12.23 -16.13
N GLY A 34 -64.96 -13.10 -15.27
CA GLY A 34 -64.59 -14.47 -15.63
C GLY A 34 -63.75 -15.19 -14.57
N GLU A 35 -63.89 -16.52 -14.45
CA GLU A 35 -63.13 -17.33 -13.46
C GLU A 35 -61.63 -17.44 -13.80
N LYS A 36 -61.27 -17.30 -15.07
CA LYS A 36 -59.88 -17.39 -15.56
C LYS A 36 -59.16 -16.04 -15.68
N CYS A 37 -59.79 -14.95 -15.25
CA CYS A 37 -59.26 -13.59 -15.42
C CYS A 37 -59.61 -12.70 -14.22
N LYS A 38 -58.78 -11.70 -13.93
CA LYS A 38 -58.96 -10.81 -12.78
C LYS A 38 -59.68 -9.53 -13.19
N SER A 39 -60.71 -9.12 -12.44
CA SER A 39 -61.44 -7.87 -12.70
C SER A 39 -60.84 -6.66 -11.98
N ASP A 40 -60.30 -6.90 -10.78
CA ASP A 40 -59.72 -5.85 -9.94
C ASP A 40 -58.20 -5.78 -10.15
N ILE A 41 -57.70 -4.58 -10.43
CA ILE A 41 -56.28 -4.28 -10.56
C ILE A 41 -55.81 -3.73 -9.22
N LYS A 42 -54.96 -4.48 -8.52
CA LYS A 42 -54.41 -4.05 -7.23
C LYS A 42 -53.24 -3.10 -7.44
N LEU A 43 -53.30 -1.93 -6.80
CA LEU A 43 -52.18 -0.98 -6.71
C LEU A 43 -51.49 -1.16 -5.35
N TYR A 44 -50.18 -1.38 -5.38
CA TYR A 44 -49.34 -1.47 -4.20
C TYR A 44 -48.46 -0.22 -4.08
N VAL A 45 -48.27 0.24 -2.84
CA VAL A 45 -47.31 1.29 -2.50
C VAL A 45 -46.07 0.66 -1.87
N ASN A 46 -44.90 1.19 -2.20
CA ASN A 46 -43.63 0.82 -1.60
C ASN A 46 -43.07 2.01 -0.78
N ARG A 47 -41.81 1.92 -0.38
CA ARG A 47 -41.07 3.00 0.30
C ARG A 47 -40.92 4.27 -0.56
N LEU A 48 -40.59 5.35 0.14
CA LEU A 48 -40.12 6.60 -0.45
C LEU A 48 -38.62 6.75 -0.26
N ASP A 49 -37.92 7.12 -1.32
CA ASP A 49 -36.48 7.37 -1.34
C ASP A 49 -36.18 8.79 -1.88
N SER A 50 -34.93 9.22 -1.81
CA SER A 50 -34.49 10.54 -2.25
C SER A 50 -33.06 10.46 -2.79
N VAL A 51 -32.75 11.27 -3.81
CA VAL A 51 -31.38 11.42 -4.34
C VAL A 51 -30.50 12.25 -3.39
N TYR A 52 -31.10 13.08 -2.53
CA TYR A 52 -30.40 13.97 -1.60
C TYR A 52 -30.25 13.39 -0.19
N SER A 53 -30.93 12.28 0.13
CA SER A 53 -30.96 11.68 1.46
C SER A 53 -30.75 10.17 1.37
N VAL A 54 -29.83 9.62 2.17
CA VAL A 54 -29.50 8.19 2.18
C VAL A 54 -30.57 7.34 2.89
N LEU A 55 -31.50 7.96 3.62
CA LEU A 55 -32.51 7.28 4.43
C LEU A 55 -33.86 7.18 3.69
N PRO A 56 -34.30 5.97 3.29
CA PRO A 56 -35.66 5.74 2.79
C PRO A 56 -36.65 5.55 3.94
N PHE A 57 -37.91 5.91 3.69
CA PHE A 57 -39.00 5.80 4.66
C PHE A 57 -40.17 4.99 4.09
N GLU A 58 -40.88 4.25 4.95
CA GLU A 58 -42.08 3.50 4.52
C GLU A 58 -43.20 4.50 4.18
N TYR A 59 -44.11 4.12 3.27
CA TYR A 59 -45.27 4.94 2.95
C TYR A 59 -46.10 5.31 4.19
N THR A 60 -46.11 4.43 5.20
CA THR A 60 -46.83 4.61 6.47
C THR A 60 -46.17 5.60 7.44
N ALA A 61 -44.88 5.90 7.26
CA ALA A 61 -44.17 6.89 8.07
C ALA A 61 -44.69 8.32 7.80
N PHE A 62 -45.27 8.53 6.61
CA PHE A 62 -45.95 9.76 6.24
C PHE A 62 -47.47 9.64 6.46
N ASP A 63 -48.12 10.76 6.76
CA ASP A 63 -49.57 10.81 7.02
C ASP A 63 -50.41 10.84 5.71
N PHE A 64 -50.08 9.96 4.77
CA PHE A 64 -50.85 9.77 3.53
C PHE A 64 -52.13 8.94 3.76
N CYS A 65 -52.96 8.79 2.72
CA CYS A 65 -54.12 7.90 2.78
C CYS A 65 -53.66 6.43 2.79
N GLN A 66 -54.01 5.69 3.84
CA GLN A 66 -53.62 4.29 4.01
C GLN A 66 -54.84 3.38 3.85
N ALA A 67 -54.62 2.15 3.37
CA ALA A 67 -55.64 1.11 3.41
C ALA A 67 -55.96 0.73 4.87
N PRO A 68 -57.16 0.20 5.16
CA PRO A 68 -57.49 -0.30 6.49
C PRO A 68 -56.49 -1.37 6.95
N LYS A 69 -56.14 -1.36 8.25
CA LYS A 69 -55.12 -2.28 8.82
C LYS A 69 -55.42 -3.76 8.55
N ASP A 70 -56.69 -4.14 8.52
CA ASP A 70 -57.12 -5.52 8.24
C ASP A 70 -56.81 -5.94 6.80
N VAL A 71 -57.00 -5.03 5.85
CA VAL A 71 -56.64 -5.24 4.43
C VAL A 71 -55.13 -5.31 4.28
N ILE A 72 -54.39 -4.46 5.00
CA ILE A 72 -52.91 -4.49 5.00
C ILE A 72 -52.41 -5.85 5.46
N ASN A 73 -52.89 -6.38 6.59
CA ASN A 73 -52.39 -7.65 7.11
C ASN A 73 -52.77 -8.86 6.23
N LYS A 74 -53.93 -8.82 5.57
CA LYS A 74 -54.44 -9.94 4.76
C LYS A 74 -53.93 -9.92 3.32
N GLU A 75 -53.72 -8.74 2.74
CA GLU A 75 -53.41 -8.57 1.32
C GLU A 75 -51.99 -8.07 1.04
N SER A 76 -51.15 -7.86 2.06
CA SER A 76 -49.73 -7.58 1.84
C SER A 76 -49.05 -8.79 1.18
N PRO A 77 -48.33 -8.62 0.06
CA PRO A 77 -47.57 -9.70 -0.53
C PRO A 77 -46.45 -10.15 0.42
N VAL A 78 -46.13 -11.45 0.39
CA VAL A 78 -45.02 -11.99 1.16
C VAL A 78 -43.71 -11.48 0.53
N GLU A 79 -42.92 -10.77 1.32
CA GLU A 79 -41.62 -10.24 0.90
C GLU A 79 -40.57 -11.34 0.95
N ASN A 80 -39.79 -11.47 -0.13
CA ASN A 80 -38.64 -12.36 -0.12
C ASN A 80 -37.52 -11.78 0.75
N LEU A 81 -36.63 -12.65 1.26
CA LEU A 81 -35.54 -12.25 2.16
C LEU A 81 -34.73 -11.06 1.63
N GLY A 82 -34.40 -11.06 0.34
CA GLY A 82 -33.68 -9.97 -0.32
C GLY A 82 -34.47 -8.66 -0.43
N GLN A 83 -35.80 -8.71 -0.55
CA GLN A 83 -36.65 -7.50 -0.51
C GLN A 83 -36.62 -6.88 0.87
N VAL A 84 -36.69 -7.72 1.91
CA VAL A 84 -36.66 -7.27 3.30
C VAL A 84 -35.31 -6.61 3.63
N VAL A 85 -34.20 -7.23 3.21
CA VAL A 85 -32.82 -6.72 3.40
C VAL A 85 -32.59 -5.41 2.67
N PHE A 86 -33.14 -5.24 1.48
CA PHE A 86 -33.05 -3.96 0.78
C PHE A 86 -33.98 -2.90 1.34
N GLY A 87 -34.92 -3.25 2.23
CA GLY A 87 -35.89 -2.35 2.85
C GLY A 87 -37.09 -2.02 1.97
N GLU A 88 -37.40 -2.86 0.98
CA GLU A 88 -38.69 -2.81 0.27
C GLU A 88 -39.79 -3.18 1.26
N ARG A 89 -40.88 -2.39 1.25
CA ARG A 89 -42.04 -2.57 2.12
C ARG A 89 -43.29 -2.40 1.27
N ILE A 90 -43.76 -3.49 0.67
CA ILE A 90 -44.86 -3.44 -0.31
C ILE A 90 -46.19 -3.59 0.44
N ARG A 91 -46.99 -2.54 0.43
CA ARG A 91 -48.29 -2.48 1.12
C ARG A 91 -49.43 -2.28 0.13
N PRO A 92 -50.62 -2.85 0.39
CA PRO A 92 -51.79 -2.56 -0.43
C PRO A 92 -52.20 -1.10 -0.23
N SER A 93 -52.58 -0.47 -1.34
CA SER A 93 -53.02 0.90 -1.34
C SER A 93 -54.55 0.99 -1.23
N PRO A 94 -55.11 2.14 -0.81
CA PRO A 94 -56.56 2.36 -0.81
C PRO A 94 -57.13 2.61 -2.23
N TYR A 95 -56.30 2.68 -3.28
CA TYR A 95 -56.76 2.94 -4.65
C TYR A 95 -57.42 1.69 -5.24
N GLN A 96 -58.68 1.82 -5.66
CA GLN A 96 -59.45 0.73 -6.27
C GLN A 96 -59.52 0.94 -7.79
N LEU A 97 -58.90 0.04 -8.55
CA LEU A 97 -58.85 0.10 -10.01
C LEU A 97 -59.63 -1.09 -10.58
N LYS A 98 -60.63 -0.84 -11.42
CA LYS A 98 -61.37 -1.88 -12.15
C LYS A 98 -60.98 -1.85 -13.62
N PHE A 99 -60.72 -3.02 -14.20
CA PHE A 99 -60.32 -3.11 -15.60
C PHE A 99 -61.38 -2.48 -16.51
N ASN A 100 -60.93 -1.70 -17.50
CA ASN A 100 -61.76 -1.02 -18.50
C ASN A 100 -62.85 -0.07 -17.93
N LYS A 101 -62.63 0.46 -16.71
CA LYS A 101 -63.51 1.46 -16.08
C LYS A 101 -62.74 2.75 -15.85
N THR A 102 -63.00 3.77 -16.67
CA THR A 102 -62.41 5.11 -16.52
C THR A 102 -63.14 5.87 -15.42
N GLU A 103 -62.41 6.34 -14.41
CA GLU A 103 -62.94 7.13 -13.28
C GLU A 103 -62.21 8.48 -13.24
N LYS A 104 -62.92 9.57 -12.99
CA LYS A 104 -62.34 10.92 -12.92
C LYS A 104 -62.55 11.52 -11.53
N CYS A 105 -61.47 12.03 -10.94
CA CYS A 105 -61.48 12.71 -9.64
C CYS A 105 -62.20 11.95 -8.51
N GLN A 106 -61.87 10.67 -8.35
CA GLN A 106 -62.38 9.85 -7.27
C GLN A 106 -61.72 10.23 -5.94
N HIS A 107 -62.52 10.42 -4.89
CA HIS A 107 -62.04 10.80 -3.56
C HIS A 107 -61.46 9.62 -2.77
N LEU A 108 -60.27 9.80 -2.18
CA LEU A 108 -59.66 8.83 -1.25
C LEU A 108 -59.89 9.19 0.21
N CYS A 109 -59.27 10.29 0.65
CA CYS A 109 -59.30 10.74 2.03
C CYS A 109 -58.91 12.23 2.12
N THR A 110 -59.30 12.87 3.22
CA THR A 110 -58.90 14.24 3.54
C THR A 110 -58.15 14.27 4.86
N LYS A 111 -57.02 14.96 4.88
CA LYS A 111 -56.17 15.19 6.06
C LYS A 111 -56.25 16.65 6.46
N THR A 112 -56.31 16.92 7.76
CA THR A 112 -56.33 18.28 8.32
C THR A 112 -55.18 18.41 9.30
N TYR A 113 -54.39 19.48 9.16
CA TYR A 113 -53.25 19.77 10.01
C TYR A 113 -53.44 21.15 10.63
N SER A 114 -53.40 21.24 11.96
CA SER A 114 -53.42 22.51 12.68
C SER A 114 -52.10 22.72 13.40
N ARG A 115 -51.43 23.86 13.19
CA ARG A 115 -50.13 24.15 13.81
C ARG A 115 -50.17 24.28 15.33
N GLN A 116 -51.36 24.43 15.92
CA GLN A 116 -51.54 24.50 17.35
C GLN A 116 -51.30 23.14 18.04
N LYS A 117 -51.47 22.03 17.31
CA LYS A 117 -51.19 20.67 17.80
C LYS A 117 -49.76 20.28 17.45
N LYS A 118 -48.94 20.01 18.47
CA LYS A 118 -47.51 19.65 18.30
C LYS A 118 -47.29 18.47 17.36
N ASP A 119 -48.16 17.46 17.40
CA ASP A 119 -48.04 16.27 16.55
C ASP A 119 -48.35 16.56 15.07
N ASP A 120 -49.37 17.38 14.80
CA ASP A 120 -49.75 17.78 13.45
C ASP A 120 -48.70 18.71 12.84
N ASP A 121 -48.12 19.62 13.63
CA ASP A 121 -46.99 20.46 13.23
C ASP A 121 -45.74 19.62 12.89
N LYS A 122 -45.44 18.58 13.69
CA LYS A 122 -44.33 17.65 13.42
C LYS A 122 -44.53 16.90 12.10
N LYS A 123 -45.74 16.39 11.86
CA LYS A 123 -46.09 15.69 10.61
C LYS A 123 -46.03 16.60 9.39
N LEU A 124 -46.55 17.83 9.51
CA LEU A 124 -46.52 18.82 8.44
C LEU A 124 -45.08 19.25 8.11
N LYS A 125 -44.25 19.47 9.13
CA LYS A 125 -42.81 19.76 8.96
C LYS A 125 -42.07 18.59 8.31
N PHE A 126 -42.39 17.36 8.68
CA PHE A 126 -41.80 16.17 8.06
C PHE A 126 -42.18 16.06 6.58
N LEU A 127 -43.43 16.37 6.23
CA LEU A 127 -43.88 16.44 4.84
C LEU A 127 -43.19 17.56 4.04
N GLN A 128 -43.02 18.74 4.63
CA GLN A 128 -42.25 19.83 4.03
C GLN A 128 -40.79 19.45 3.80
N GLN A 129 -40.15 18.80 4.77
CA GLN A 129 -38.79 18.27 4.63
C GLN A 129 -38.70 17.23 3.51
N ALA A 130 -39.73 16.39 3.35
CA ALA A 130 -39.77 15.42 2.26
C ALA A 130 -39.84 16.08 0.88
N ILE A 131 -40.62 17.17 0.75
CA ILE A 131 -40.67 17.98 -0.48
C ILE A 131 -39.30 18.64 -0.74
N LEU A 132 -38.68 19.24 0.27
CA LEU A 132 -37.36 19.89 0.13
C LEU A 132 -36.24 18.92 -0.20
N LYS A 133 -36.32 17.68 0.30
CA LYS A 133 -35.37 16.61 0.00
C LYS A 133 -35.75 15.80 -1.25
N HIS A 134 -36.78 16.18 -2.00
CA HIS A 134 -37.20 15.48 -3.23
C HIS A 134 -37.48 13.99 -3.04
N TYR A 135 -38.20 13.63 -1.98
CA TYR A 135 -38.64 12.25 -1.82
C TYR A 135 -39.60 11.84 -2.94
N LYS A 136 -39.47 10.61 -3.43
CA LYS A 136 -40.28 10.04 -4.51
C LYS A 136 -41.14 8.88 -4.03
N HIS A 137 -42.33 8.75 -4.60
CA HIS A 137 -43.23 7.62 -4.43
C HIS A 137 -42.92 6.52 -5.43
N HIS A 138 -42.80 5.28 -4.94
CA HIS A 138 -42.71 4.08 -5.78
C HIS A 138 -43.97 3.24 -5.64
N TRP A 139 -44.77 3.19 -6.71
CA TRP A 139 -46.00 2.41 -6.77
C TRP A 139 -45.86 1.28 -7.78
N ILE A 140 -46.57 0.17 -7.55
CA ILE A 140 -46.47 -1.05 -8.34
C ILE A 140 -47.88 -1.53 -8.73
N ILE A 141 -48.10 -1.78 -10.02
CA ILE A 141 -49.30 -2.42 -10.59
C ILE A 141 -48.86 -3.59 -11.46
N ASP A 142 -49.44 -4.77 -11.27
CA ASP A 142 -49.13 -5.97 -12.08
C ASP A 142 -47.63 -6.30 -12.19
N ASN A 143 -46.91 -6.14 -11.07
CA ASN A 143 -45.45 -6.23 -10.96
C ASN A 143 -44.67 -5.23 -11.83
N MET A 144 -45.30 -4.17 -12.33
CA MET A 144 -44.68 -3.05 -13.04
C MET A 144 -44.69 -1.79 -12.18
N PRO A 145 -43.60 -1.01 -12.12
CA PRO A 145 -43.59 0.28 -11.46
C PRO A 145 -44.41 1.28 -12.29
N LEU A 146 -45.15 2.17 -11.62
CA LEU A 146 -45.75 3.32 -12.30
C LEU A 146 -44.65 4.32 -12.66
N ALA A 147 -44.55 4.64 -13.94
CA ALA A 147 -43.56 5.59 -14.41
C ALA A 147 -44.14 6.99 -14.57
N TRP A 148 -43.40 8.01 -14.13
CA TRP A 148 -43.69 9.40 -14.47
C TRP A 148 -42.82 9.82 -15.65
N CYS A 149 -43.48 10.18 -16.76
CA CYS A 149 -42.83 10.58 -17.99
C CYS A 149 -43.01 12.09 -18.23
N TYR A 150 -41.91 12.80 -18.48
CA TYR A 150 -41.93 14.22 -18.84
C TYR A 150 -40.94 14.51 -19.97
N ASN A 151 -41.21 15.56 -20.75
CA ASN A 151 -40.34 15.97 -21.85
C ASN A 151 -39.18 16.80 -21.30
N THR A 152 -37.95 16.39 -21.60
CA THR A 152 -36.75 17.19 -21.29
C THR A 152 -36.52 18.23 -22.39
N ALA A 153 -35.72 19.28 -22.13
CA ALA A 153 -35.43 20.37 -23.08
C ALA A 153 -34.95 19.92 -24.48
N GLY A 154 -34.48 18.67 -24.63
CA GLY A 154 -34.11 18.05 -25.91
C GLY A 154 -35.24 17.29 -26.65
N GLY A 155 -36.51 17.44 -26.25
CA GLY A 155 -37.67 16.89 -26.97
C GLY A 155 -37.89 15.37 -26.85
N LYS A 156 -36.99 14.61 -26.21
CA LYS A 156 -37.19 13.19 -25.92
C LYS A 156 -37.96 12.99 -24.61
N PRO A 157 -38.95 12.07 -24.56
CA PRO A 157 -39.67 11.73 -23.32
C PRO A 157 -38.74 10.96 -22.38
N PHE A 158 -38.56 11.47 -21.16
CA PHE A 158 -37.81 10.82 -20.09
C PHE A 158 -38.80 10.25 -19.07
N CYS A 159 -38.69 8.96 -18.73
CA CYS A 159 -39.54 8.30 -17.75
C CYS A 159 -38.72 7.81 -16.55
N THR A 160 -39.22 8.09 -15.35
CA THR A 160 -38.63 7.61 -14.08
C THR A 160 -39.63 6.73 -13.33
N THR A 161 -39.16 5.71 -12.62
CA THR A 161 -39.97 4.67 -11.93
C THR A 161 -40.59 5.13 -10.60
N GLY A 162 -40.64 6.44 -10.37
CA GLY A 162 -41.29 7.06 -9.22
C GLY A 162 -41.56 8.53 -9.47
N PHE A 163 -42.49 9.11 -8.72
CA PHE A 163 -42.90 10.51 -8.85
C PHE A 163 -42.69 11.26 -7.53
N PRO A 164 -42.28 12.53 -7.54
CA PRO A 164 -41.96 13.26 -6.32
C PRO A 164 -43.23 13.50 -5.48
N VAL A 165 -43.07 13.60 -4.15
CA VAL A 165 -44.15 13.94 -3.21
C VAL A 165 -44.74 15.33 -3.52
N GLY A 166 -43.91 16.25 -3.97
CA GLY A 166 -44.31 17.60 -4.33
C GLY A 166 -43.13 18.42 -4.84
N CYS A 167 -43.32 19.74 -4.95
CA CYS A 167 -42.27 20.66 -5.34
C CYS A 167 -42.37 21.99 -4.58
N TYR A 168 -41.25 22.71 -4.47
CA TYR A 168 -41.14 23.95 -3.70
C TYR A 168 -40.62 25.09 -4.58
N VAL A 169 -41.26 26.27 -4.48
CA VAL A 169 -40.86 27.49 -5.17
C VAL A 169 -40.17 28.43 -4.19
N ASN A 170 -38.92 28.78 -4.48
CA ASN A 170 -38.11 29.65 -3.62
C ASN A 170 -38.68 31.06 -3.52
N LYS A 171 -38.18 31.82 -2.53
CA LYS A 171 -38.54 33.24 -2.28
C LYS A 171 -38.34 34.14 -3.50
N ASN A 172 -37.42 33.78 -4.39
CA ASN A 172 -37.10 34.53 -5.61
C ASN A 172 -38.04 34.22 -6.79
N GLY A 173 -39.11 33.44 -6.59
CA GLY A 173 -40.06 33.05 -7.65
C GLY A 173 -39.51 32.04 -8.66
N LYS A 174 -38.26 31.58 -8.50
CA LYS A 174 -37.66 30.52 -9.32
C LYS A 174 -38.04 29.16 -8.74
N GLY A 175 -38.84 28.39 -9.49
CA GLY A 175 -39.13 26.99 -9.17
C GLY A 175 -37.84 26.17 -9.20
N MET A 176 -37.56 25.40 -8.14
CA MET A 176 -36.49 24.40 -8.18
C MET A 176 -37.00 23.16 -8.93
N ASP A 177 -36.18 22.63 -9.85
CA ASP A 177 -36.36 21.37 -10.56
C ASP A 177 -37.76 21.19 -11.19
N HIS A 178 -38.50 20.18 -10.75
CA HIS A 178 -39.78 19.74 -11.28
C HIS A 178 -40.91 20.77 -11.17
N CYS A 179 -40.80 21.77 -10.29
CA CYS A 179 -41.76 22.89 -10.24
C CYS A 179 -41.69 23.76 -11.52
N SER A 180 -40.59 23.70 -12.28
CA SER A 180 -40.45 24.39 -13.58
C SER A 180 -41.18 23.68 -14.72
N SER A 181 -41.71 22.47 -14.51
CA SER A 181 -42.35 21.66 -15.56
C SER A 181 -43.74 22.17 -15.97
N SER A 182 -44.39 22.97 -15.12
CA SER A 182 -45.69 23.59 -15.40
C SER A 182 -45.67 25.04 -14.96
N ASN A 183 -46.12 25.95 -15.84
CA ASN A 183 -46.28 27.37 -15.53
C ASN A 183 -47.30 27.64 -14.41
N SER A 184 -48.05 26.61 -13.99
CA SER A 184 -49.08 26.68 -12.94
C SER A 184 -48.50 26.77 -11.52
N TYR A 185 -47.20 26.55 -11.34
CA TYR A 185 -46.49 26.57 -10.05
C TYR A 185 -45.57 27.79 -9.92
N SER A 186 -46.14 28.99 -9.78
CA SER A 186 -45.39 30.26 -9.84
C SER A 186 -45.36 31.06 -8.53
N GLN A 187 -46.09 30.66 -7.49
CA GLN A 187 -46.19 31.45 -6.26
C GLN A 187 -44.92 31.32 -5.40
N ALA A 188 -44.26 32.45 -5.11
CA ALA A 188 -43.05 32.49 -4.32
C ALA A 188 -43.27 31.98 -2.87
N ASN A 189 -42.29 31.25 -2.34
CA ASN A 189 -42.26 30.72 -0.97
C ASN A 189 -43.44 29.78 -0.63
N THR A 190 -43.86 28.97 -1.60
CA THR A 190 -45.04 28.09 -1.49
C THR A 190 -44.64 26.64 -1.73
N PHE A 191 -45.17 25.73 -0.90
CA PHE A 191 -45.04 24.29 -1.06
C PHE A 191 -46.24 23.75 -1.84
N TYR A 192 -45.97 23.06 -2.94
CA TYR A 192 -46.98 22.37 -3.74
C TYR A 192 -46.87 20.87 -3.48
N LEU A 193 -47.90 20.29 -2.86
CA LEU A 193 -48.00 18.85 -2.66
C LEU A 193 -48.80 18.23 -3.79
N PHE A 194 -48.33 17.13 -4.36
CA PHE A 194 -49.07 16.41 -5.40
C PHE A 194 -50.15 15.53 -4.76
N ASN A 195 -51.33 16.12 -4.58
CA ASN A 195 -52.49 15.50 -3.96
C ASN A 195 -53.46 14.85 -4.97
N HIS A 196 -53.32 15.14 -6.27
CA HIS A 196 -54.06 14.48 -7.34
C HIS A 196 -53.13 13.67 -8.23
N VAL A 197 -53.54 12.44 -8.58
CA VAL A 197 -52.77 11.57 -9.48
C VAL A 197 -53.62 11.07 -10.64
N ASP A 198 -53.18 11.32 -11.87
CA ASP A 198 -53.77 10.73 -13.06
C ASP A 198 -53.01 9.44 -13.41
N ILE A 199 -53.69 8.30 -13.31
CA ILE A 199 -53.15 6.97 -13.62
C ILE A 199 -53.62 6.58 -15.02
N ILE A 200 -52.68 6.39 -15.94
CA ILE A 200 -52.95 5.99 -17.33
C ILE A 200 -52.42 4.57 -17.52
N ILE A 201 -53.31 3.64 -17.86
CA ILE A 201 -52.99 2.23 -18.04
C ILE A 201 -53.20 1.87 -19.51
N GLU A 202 -52.12 1.50 -20.20
CA GLU A 202 -52.17 0.96 -21.56
C GLU A 202 -52.27 -0.57 -21.51
N TYR A 203 -53.22 -1.16 -22.25
CA TYR A 203 -53.40 -2.62 -22.32
C TYR A 203 -53.40 -3.16 -23.76
N HIS A 204 -52.94 -4.39 -23.91
CA HIS A 204 -53.01 -5.16 -25.15
C HIS A 204 -54.31 -5.95 -25.16
N ASN A 205 -55.15 -5.77 -26.16
CA ASN A 205 -56.39 -6.51 -26.31
C ASN A 205 -56.11 -7.92 -26.83
N GLY A 206 -56.61 -8.95 -26.16
CA GLY A 206 -56.39 -10.35 -26.51
C GLY A 206 -57.29 -10.90 -27.61
N GLU A 207 -58.31 -10.17 -28.07
CA GLU A 207 -59.32 -10.70 -29.01
C GLU A 207 -58.74 -11.30 -30.30
N LYS A 208 -57.62 -10.75 -30.80
CA LYS A 208 -56.96 -11.21 -32.04
C LYS A 208 -55.83 -12.22 -31.82
N GLU A 209 -55.54 -12.56 -30.58
CA GLU A 209 -54.37 -13.36 -30.18
C GLU A 209 -54.78 -14.75 -29.67
N ASP A 210 -53.92 -15.75 -29.87
CA ASP A 210 -54.22 -17.15 -29.52
C ASP A 210 -54.48 -17.36 -28.03
N TRP A 211 -53.86 -16.55 -27.17
CA TRP A 211 -54.08 -16.60 -25.72
C TRP A 211 -55.40 -15.94 -25.29
N GLY A 212 -55.96 -15.02 -26.08
CA GLY A 212 -57.24 -14.38 -25.79
C GLY A 212 -58.43 -15.24 -26.20
N LYS A 213 -58.25 -16.19 -27.14
CA LYS A 213 -59.25 -17.22 -27.48
C LYS A 213 -59.61 -18.14 -26.30
N SER A 214 -58.75 -18.19 -25.27
CA SER A 214 -59.00 -18.95 -24.02
C SER A 214 -60.00 -18.26 -23.08
N LEU A 215 -60.28 -16.97 -23.29
CA LEU A 215 -61.31 -16.23 -22.57
C LEU A 215 -62.64 -16.39 -23.31
N SER A 216 -63.66 -16.87 -22.60
CA SER A 216 -65.00 -17.21 -23.10
C SER A 216 -65.79 -15.99 -23.61
N GLY A 217 -65.36 -15.34 -24.70
CA GLY A 217 -66.07 -14.26 -25.38
C GLY A 217 -66.09 -12.91 -24.64
N THR A 218 -65.30 -12.74 -23.58
CA THR A 218 -65.18 -11.46 -22.86
C THR A 218 -63.94 -10.69 -23.30
N PRO A 219 -64.03 -9.38 -23.60
CA PRO A 219 -62.87 -8.57 -23.94
C PRO A 219 -61.91 -8.55 -22.75
N GLY A 220 -60.75 -9.17 -22.96
CA GLY A 220 -59.70 -9.32 -21.95
C GLY A 220 -58.40 -8.71 -22.42
N GLY A 221 -57.70 -8.05 -21.51
CA GLY A 221 -56.46 -7.35 -21.82
C GLY A 221 -55.32 -7.75 -20.90
N ARG A 222 -54.10 -7.68 -21.42
CA ARG A 222 -52.88 -7.73 -20.61
C ARG A 222 -52.29 -6.33 -20.49
N LEU A 223 -51.91 -5.92 -19.29
CA LEU A 223 -51.36 -4.58 -19.06
C LEU A 223 -49.94 -4.47 -19.64
N ILE A 224 -49.69 -3.39 -20.37
CA ILE A 224 -48.41 -3.12 -21.03
C ILE A 224 -47.70 -1.93 -20.40
N LYS A 225 -48.39 -0.78 -20.21
CA LYS A 225 -47.75 0.43 -19.65
C LYS A 225 -48.60 1.01 -18.53
N ALA A 226 -47.94 1.54 -17.52
CA ALA A 226 -48.58 2.23 -16.40
C ALA A 226 -47.86 3.57 -16.19
N LYS A 227 -48.53 4.65 -16.58
CA LYS A 227 -48.01 6.02 -16.46
C LYS A 227 -48.76 6.77 -15.38
N ILE A 228 -48.06 7.66 -14.68
CA ILE A 228 -48.65 8.56 -13.70
C ILE A 228 -48.33 10.01 -14.03
N ILE A 229 -49.33 10.89 -13.91
CA ILE A 229 -49.15 12.34 -14.00
C ILE A 229 -49.57 12.93 -12.66
N PRO A 230 -48.60 13.35 -11.82
CA PRO A 230 -48.91 13.97 -10.54
C PRO A 230 -49.30 15.44 -10.74
N ARG A 231 -50.35 15.88 -10.05
CA ARG A 231 -50.84 17.27 -10.07
C ARG A 231 -51.11 17.76 -8.65
N SER A 232 -50.92 19.05 -8.42
CA SER A 232 -51.46 19.71 -7.23
C SER A 232 -52.77 20.40 -7.58
N VAL A 233 -53.88 19.96 -7.00
CA VAL A 233 -55.24 20.45 -7.28
C VAL A 233 -55.88 20.97 -6.00
N LYS A 234 -56.48 22.17 -6.07
CA LYS A 234 -57.32 22.73 -5.03
C LYS A 234 -58.75 22.27 -5.24
N HIS A 235 -59.19 21.27 -4.49
CA HIS A 235 -60.54 20.71 -4.63
C HIS A 235 -61.62 21.66 -4.12
N HIS A 236 -62.75 21.68 -4.84
CA HIS A 236 -64.01 22.25 -4.36
C HIS A 236 -64.80 21.17 -3.64
N HIS A 237 -65.67 21.54 -2.70
CA HIS A 237 -66.46 20.59 -1.93
C HIS A 237 -67.93 20.71 -2.31
N ASP A 238 -68.56 19.58 -2.64
CA ASP A 238 -70.01 19.51 -2.85
C ASP A 238 -70.77 19.76 -1.54
N ALA A 239 -72.10 19.92 -1.62
CA ALA A 239 -72.99 20.10 -0.46
C ALA A 239 -72.85 19.00 0.62
N ASN A 240 -72.37 17.81 0.24
CA ASN A 240 -72.10 16.68 1.13
C ASN A 240 -70.65 16.63 1.65
N GLY A 241 -69.83 17.64 1.38
CA GLY A 241 -68.43 17.73 1.79
C GLY A 241 -67.44 16.89 0.97
N VAL A 242 -67.90 16.17 -0.05
CA VAL A 242 -67.04 15.36 -0.94
C VAL A 242 -66.28 16.29 -1.87
N PRO A 243 -64.94 16.18 -1.95
CA PRO A 243 -64.15 17.02 -2.84
C PRO A 243 -64.27 16.56 -4.30
N TYR A 244 -64.55 17.49 -5.21
CA TYR A 244 -64.60 17.27 -6.64
C TYR A 244 -63.61 18.19 -7.38
N CYS A 245 -63.27 17.82 -8.62
CA CYS A 245 -62.36 18.57 -9.49
C CYS A 245 -63.18 19.33 -10.52
N GLU A 246 -63.10 20.65 -10.52
CA GLU A 246 -63.82 21.52 -11.45
C GLU A 246 -62.84 21.95 -12.56
N GLY A 247 -63.10 21.54 -13.80
CA GLY A 247 -62.21 21.78 -14.95
C GLY A 247 -61.51 20.51 -15.47
N GLY A 248 -61.10 20.54 -16.74
CA GLY A 248 -60.43 19.43 -17.43
C GLY A 248 -59.00 19.77 -17.82
N GLY A 249 -58.06 18.84 -17.61
CA GLY A 249 -56.67 18.98 -18.04
C GLY A 249 -55.90 20.05 -17.26
N ASP A 250 -55.23 20.95 -17.98
CA ASP A 250 -54.27 21.93 -17.41
C ASP A 250 -54.93 23.18 -16.79
N SER A 251 -56.26 23.21 -16.71
CA SER A 251 -57.05 24.31 -16.14
C SER A 251 -57.44 24.11 -14.66
N LEU A 252 -56.96 23.05 -14.01
CA LEU A 252 -57.28 22.75 -12.61
C LEU A 252 -56.63 23.78 -11.66
N PRO A 253 -57.37 24.30 -10.66
CA PRO A 253 -56.81 25.26 -9.70
C PRO A 253 -55.70 24.60 -8.88
N THR A 254 -54.57 25.29 -8.68
CA THR A 254 -53.41 24.72 -7.98
C THR A 254 -53.48 24.91 -6.46
N PHE A 255 -53.18 23.86 -5.69
CA PHE A 255 -53.09 23.93 -4.23
C PHE A 255 -51.65 24.15 -3.78
N GLY A 256 -51.40 25.27 -3.12
CA GLY A 256 -50.12 25.57 -2.48
C GLY A 256 -50.35 26.06 -1.06
N PHE A 257 -49.48 25.65 -0.14
CA PHE A 257 -49.51 26.13 1.24
C PHE A 257 -48.15 26.72 1.63
N LYS A 258 -48.17 27.75 2.45
CA LYS A 258 -46.98 28.47 2.92
C LYS A 258 -46.59 28.01 4.32
N ASN A 259 -45.37 28.35 4.72
CA ASN A 259 -44.93 28.09 6.09
C ASN A 259 -45.63 28.99 7.14
N THR A 260 -46.50 29.90 6.73
CA THR A 260 -47.25 30.83 7.61
C THR A 260 -48.70 30.41 7.83
N ASP A 261 -49.19 29.37 7.15
CA ASP A 261 -50.60 29.00 7.19
C ASP A 261 -50.91 28.18 8.46
N ASN A 262 -51.93 28.60 9.22
CA ASN A 262 -52.27 28.01 10.52
C ASN A 262 -52.96 26.65 10.43
N ASP A 263 -53.93 26.52 9.51
CA ASP A 263 -54.68 25.28 9.26
C ASP A 263 -54.56 24.89 7.78
N VAL A 264 -54.09 23.67 7.52
CA VAL A 264 -53.88 23.14 6.16
C VAL A 264 -54.74 21.90 5.98
N LYS A 265 -55.70 21.94 5.04
CA LYS A 265 -56.57 20.82 4.67
C LYS A 265 -56.16 20.28 3.31
N ILE A 266 -55.83 18.99 3.25
CA ILE A 266 -55.32 18.31 2.06
C ILE A 266 -56.27 17.18 1.69
N SER A 267 -56.92 17.28 0.53
CA SER A 267 -57.76 16.22 -0.04
C SER A 267 -56.97 15.46 -1.11
N TYR A 268 -56.93 14.13 -1.01
CA TYR A 268 -56.30 13.27 -2.00
C TYR A 268 -57.36 12.69 -2.94
N THR A 269 -57.14 12.79 -4.25
CA THR A 269 -58.04 12.23 -5.26
C THR A 269 -57.23 11.60 -6.42
N TYR A 270 -57.86 10.79 -7.25
CA TYR A 270 -57.22 10.16 -8.41
C TYR A 270 -58.15 10.08 -9.61
N SER A 271 -57.56 9.95 -10.79
CA SER A 271 -58.25 9.65 -12.03
C SER A 271 -57.59 8.45 -12.71
N VAL A 272 -58.38 7.61 -13.36
CA VAL A 272 -57.90 6.40 -14.05
C VAL A 272 -58.37 6.43 -15.48
N THR A 273 -57.46 6.29 -16.43
CA THR A 273 -57.77 6.20 -17.86
C THR A 273 -57.15 4.95 -18.45
N PHE A 274 -57.96 4.16 -19.15
CA PHE A 274 -57.49 2.99 -19.90
C PHE A 274 -57.32 3.35 -21.38
N VAL A 275 -56.20 2.95 -21.97
CA VAL A 275 -55.90 3.18 -23.39
C VAL A 275 -55.55 1.85 -24.05
N GLU A 276 -56.26 1.51 -25.13
CA GLU A 276 -55.95 0.30 -25.90
C GLU A 276 -54.74 0.53 -26.80
N ASN A 277 -53.75 -0.37 -26.75
CA ASN A 277 -52.57 -0.31 -27.61
C ASN A 277 -52.09 -1.72 -28.02
N ASN A 278 -52.41 -2.12 -29.24
CA ASN A 278 -52.08 -3.45 -29.76
C ASN A 278 -50.74 -3.51 -30.51
N THR A 279 -50.00 -2.40 -30.60
CA THR A 279 -48.69 -2.36 -31.30
C THR A 279 -47.55 -2.99 -30.48
N VAL A 280 -47.66 -2.92 -29.16
CA VAL A 280 -46.64 -3.43 -28.23
C VAL A 280 -47.07 -4.79 -27.71
N LYS A 281 -46.17 -5.77 -27.74
CA LYS A 281 -46.43 -7.10 -27.17
C LYS A 281 -46.26 -7.06 -25.65
N TRP A 282 -46.97 -7.94 -24.94
CA TRP A 282 -46.82 -8.05 -23.48
C TRP A 282 -45.37 -8.36 -23.05
N SER A 283 -44.60 -9.08 -23.86
CA SER A 283 -43.20 -9.40 -23.59
C SER A 283 -42.28 -8.17 -23.58
N SER A 284 -42.58 -7.12 -24.37
CA SER A 284 -41.80 -5.87 -24.46
C SER A 284 -42.35 -4.75 -23.56
N ARG A 285 -43.18 -5.10 -22.59
CA ARG A 285 -43.85 -4.12 -21.72
C ARG A 285 -42.92 -3.26 -20.86
N TRP A 286 -41.66 -3.66 -20.70
CA TRP A 286 -40.64 -2.96 -19.92
C TRP A 286 -39.84 -1.93 -20.74
N ASP A 287 -39.91 -1.99 -22.07
CA ASP A 287 -39.00 -1.25 -22.96
C ASP A 287 -39.17 0.27 -22.83
N TYR A 288 -40.39 0.77 -22.58
CA TYR A 288 -40.65 2.21 -22.45
C TYR A 288 -39.93 2.86 -21.26
N ILE A 289 -39.63 2.12 -20.20
CA ILE A 289 -38.85 2.60 -19.06
C ILE A 289 -37.36 2.51 -19.41
N LEU A 290 -36.94 1.39 -19.98
CA LEU A 290 -35.55 1.09 -20.30
C LEU A 290 -34.97 2.01 -21.40
N GLU A 291 -35.74 2.28 -22.47
CA GLU A 291 -35.35 3.14 -23.60
C GLU A 291 -35.28 4.63 -23.21
N SER A 292 -36.03 5.05 -22.20
CA SER A 292 -36.12 6.44 -21.78
C SER A 292 -34.93 6.92 -20.92
N MET A 293 -33.98 6.03 -20.60
CA MET A 293 -32.83 6.38 -19.76
C MET A 293 -31.76 7.19 -20.54
N PRO A 294 -31.39 8.39 -20.06
CA PRO A 294 -30.57 9.38 -20.77
C PRO A 294 -29.08 8.99 -20.82
N HIS A 295 -28.68 7.93 -20.12
CA HIS A 295 -27.28 7.54 -19.94
C HIS A 295 -26.82 6.37 -20.80
N SER A 296 -27.65 5.83 -21.71
CA SER A 296 -27.27 4.72 -22.59
C SER A 296 -26.01 5.02 -23.42
N ASN A 297 -25.84 6.27 -23.88
CA ASN A 297 -24.63 6.73 -24.58
C ASN A 297 -23.38 6.75 -23.68
N ILE A 298 -23.54 7.16 -22.41
CA ILE A 298 -22.43 7.18 -21.44
C ILE A 298 -22.02 5.76 -21.08
N GLN A 299 -22.98 4.84 -21.00
CA GLN A 299 -22.71 3.42 -20.78
C GLN A 299 -21.95 2.80 -21.96
N TRP A 300 -22.37 3.05 -23.21
CA TRP A 300 -21.62 2.61 -24.40
C TRP A 300 -20.21 3.21 -24.49
N PHE A 301 -20.04 4.48 -24.11
CA PHE A 301 -18.72 5.10 -23.99
C PHE A 301 -17.86 4.39 -22.94
N SER A 302 -18.43 4.03 -21.79
CA SER A 302 -17.74 3.21 -20.79
C SER A 302 -17.36 1.83 -21.32
N ILE A 303 -18.21 1.19 -22.14
CA ILE A 303 -17.91 -0.11 -22.75
C ILE A 303 -16.67 -0.03 -23.63
N MET A 304 -16.65 0.95 -24.55
CA MET A 304 -15.52 1.15 -25.46
C MET A 304 -14.25 1.53 -24.70
N ASN A 305 -14.36 2.41 -23.70
CA ASN A 305 -13.23 2.81 -22.87
C ASN A 305 -12.65 1.63 -22.08
N SER A 306 -13.49 0.82 -21.41
CA SER A 306 -13.02 -0.37 -20.68
C SER A 306 -12.37 -1.40 -21.61
N LEU A 307 -12.92 -1.61 -22.82
CA LEU A 307 -12.35 -2.55 -23.81
C LEU A 307 -10.99 -2.07 -24.34
N VAL A 308 -10.87 -0.76 -24.67
CA VAL A 308 -9.60 -0.16 -25.11
C VAL A 308 -8.55 -0.24 -24.01
N ILE A 309 -8.91 0.08 -22.76
CA ILE A 309 -7.94 0.00 -21.63
C ILE A 309 -7.52 -1.45 -21.37
N VAL A 310 -8.44 -2.42 -21.41
CA VAL A 310 -8.10 -3.84 -21.26
C VAL A 310 -7.19 -4.33 -22.39
N LEU A 311 -7.47 -3.97 -23.65
CA LEU A 311 -6.61 -4.30 -24.79
C LEU A 311 -5.24 -3.61 -24.70
N PHE A 312 -5.19 -2.35 -24.29
CA PHE A 312 -3.96 -1.60 -24.12
C PHE A 312 -3.10 -2.17 -22.98
N LEU A 313 -3.70 -2.45 -21.82
CA LEU A 313 -3.02 -3.11 -20.69
C LEU A 313 -2.53 -4.50 -21.10
N SER A 314 -3.35 -5.26 -21.82
CA SER A 314 -2.95 -6.57 -22.37
C SER A 314 -1.74 -6.43 -23.30
N GLY A 315 -1.76 -5.48 -24.23
CA GLY A 315 -0.68 -5.22 -25.17
C GLY A 315 0.60 -4.74 -24.48
N MET A 316 0.47 -3.89 -23.45
CA MET A 316 1.60 -3.42 -22.64
C MET A 316 2.22 -4.55 -21.84
N VAL A 317 1.42 -5.37 -21.15
CA VAL A 317 1.90 -6.53 -20.40
C VAL A 317 2.53 -7.56 -21.34
N ALA A 318 1.91 -7.86 -22.49
CA ALA A 318 2.46 -8.75 -23.49
C ALA A 318 3.78 -8.22 -24.07
N MET A 319 3.90 -6.91 -24.36
CA MET A 319 5.15 -6.31 -24.85
C MET A 319 6.24 -6.31 -23.77
N ILE A 320 5.90 -6.03 -22.51
CA ILE A 320 6.84 -6.14 -21.39
C ILE A 320 7.30 -7.59 -21.27
N MET A 321 6.38 -8.56 -21.27
CA MET A 321 6.68 -9.98 -21.14
C MET A 321 7.53 -10.49 -22.30
N LEU A 322 7.16 -10.18 -23.55
CA LEU A 322 7.94 -10.50 -24.76
C LEU A 322 9.32 -9.87 -24.70
N ARG A 323 9.43 -8.59 -24.34
CA ARG A 323 10.72 -7.90 -24.24
C ARG A 323 11.60 -8.47 -23.14
N THR A 324 11.04 -8.81 -21.98
CA THR A 324 11.78 -9.46 -20.89
C THR A 324 12.21 -10.87 -21.27
N LEU A 325 11.31 -11.65 -21.86
CA LEU A 325 11.59 -13.02 -22.32
C LEU A 325 12.68 -13.03 -23.38
N HIS A 326 12.58 -12.18 -24.41
CA HIS A 326 13.57 -12.10 -25.48
C HIS A 326 14.94 -11.64 -24.95
N LYS A 327 14.95 -10.68 -24.01
CA LYS A 327 16.17 -10.21 -23.35
C LYS A 327 16.81 -11.31 -22.49
N ASP A 328 15.99 -12.10 -21.79
CA ASP A 328 16.47 -13.20 -20.94
C ASP A 328 16.98 -14.36 -21.80
N ILE A 329 16.27 -14.77 -22.86
CA ILE A 329 16.71 -15.80 -23.83
C ILE A 329 18.00 -15.39 -24.52
N ALA A 330 18.09 -14.16 -25.04
CA ALA A 330 19.31 -13.66 -25.68
C ALA A 330 20.51 -13.67 -24.74
N ARG A 331 20.28 -13.42 -23.44
CA ARG A 331 21.30 -13.48 -22.40
C ARG A 331 21.68 -14.91 -22.02
N TYR A 332 20.75 -15.85 -22.02
CA TYR A 332 21.04 -17.28 -21.79
C TYR A 332 21.87 -17.90 -22.92
N ASN A 333 21.61 -17.52 -24.17
CA ASN A 333 22.39 -17.97 -25.34
C ASN A 333 23.82 -17.39 -25.35
N GLN A 334 24.05 -16.24 -24.71
CA GLN A 334 25.40 -15.67 -24.55
C GLN A 334 26.23 -16.40 -23.48
N LEU A 335 25.62 -17.20 -22.61
CA LEU A 335 26.24 -17.87 -21.46
C LEU A 335 26.54 -19.37 -21.68
N ASP A 336 26.50 -19.86 -22.93
CA ASP A 336 26.69 -21.27 -23.29
C ASP A 336 28.07 -21.89 -22.95
N ASN A 337 28.98 -21.15 -22.31
CA ASN A 337 30.34 -21.63 -21.96
C ASN A 337 30.59 -21.87 -20.45
N SER A 338 29.57 -21.78 -19.59
CA SER A 338 29.73 -22.08 -18.17
C SER A 338 28.41 -22.53 -17.55
N GLU A 339 28.24 -23.85 -17.38
CA GLU A 339 27.05 -24.47 -16.78
C GLU A 339 26.72 -23.88 -15.39
N ASP A 340 27.73 -23.52 -14.60
CA ASP A 340 27.56 -22.93 -13.26
C ASP A 340 26.97 -21.50 -13.27
N ALA A 341 27.15 -20.72 -14.35
CA ALA A 341 26.62 -19.35 -14.44
C ALA A 341 25.10 -19.31 -14.72
N ARG A 342 24.53 -20.43 -15.18
CA ARG A 342 23.10 -20.53 -15.51
C ARG A 342 22.21 -20.65 -14.28
N GLU A 343 22.74 -21.09 -13.14
CA GLU A 343 21.99 -21.24 -11.89
C GLU A 343 21.89 -19.95 -11.07
N GLU A 344 22.63 -18.89 -11.43
CA GLU A 344 22.76 -17.67 -10.61
C GLU A 344 21.91 -16.47 -11.05
N PHE A 345 21.08 -16.60 -12.10
CA PHE A 345 20.26 -15.49 -12.63
C PHE A 345 18.82 -15.91 -13.05
N GLY A 346 17.87 -14.98 -12.96
CA GLY A 346 16.50 -15.16 -13.48
C GLY A 346 15.49 -15.83 -12.53
N TRP A 347 14.33 -16.22 -13.06
CA TRP A 347 13.25 -16.88 -12.30
C TRP A 347 13.70 -18.23 -11.68
N LYS A 348 14.70 -18.87 -12.28
CA LYS A 348 15.36 -20.08 -11.76
C LYS A 348 16.01 -19.84 -10.40
N LEU A 349 16.41 -18.62 -10.04
CA LEU A 349 16.91 -18.32 -8.67
C LEU A 349 15.84 -18.48 -7.59
N VAL A 350 14.58 -18.28 -7.95
CA VAL A 350 13.46 -18.16 -7.00
C VAL A 350 12.65 -19.46 -6.96
N HIS A 351 12.94 -20.44 -7.82
CA HIS A 351 12.19 -21.69 -7.94
C HIS A 351 12.06 -22.43 -6.59
N GLY A 352 13.14 -22.46 -5.80
CA GLY A 352 13.16 -23.07 -4.47
C GLY A 352 12.46 -22.24 -3.38
N ASP A 353 12.15 -20.96 -3.60
CA ASP A 353 11.59 -20.07 -2.59
C ASP A 353 10.10 -19.74 -2.81
N VAL A 354 9.62 -19.76 -4.07
CA VAL A 354 8.22 -19.40 -4.44
C VAL A 354 7.18 -20.27 -3.74
N PHE A 355 7.46 -21.56 -3.59
CA PHE A 355 6.52 -22.52 -3.02
C PHE A 355 6.64 -22.68 -1.50
N ARG A 356 7.44 -21.86 -0.82
CA ARG A 356 7.60 -21.93 0.63
C ARG A 356 6.31 -21.58 1.35
N SER A 357 6.05 -22.27 2.46
CA SER A 357 4.87 -21.98 3.29
C SER A 357 4.94 -20.54 3.84
N PRO A 358 3.88 -19.73 3.65
CA PRO A 358 3.86 -18.34 4.11
C PRO A 358 3.67 -18.27 5.63
N ARG A 359 4.29 -17.25 6.27
CA ARG A 359 4.24 -17.04 7.74
C ARG A 359 2.81 -17.01 8.30
N LYS A 360 1.85 -16.49 7.53
CA LYS A 360 0.42 -16.40 7.88
C LYS A 360 -0.45 -17.31 6.98
N GLY A 361 0.01 -18.53 6.70
CA GLY A 361 -0.67 -19.46 5.79
C GLY A 361 -2.11 -19.79 6.13
N MET A 362 -2.48 -19.78 7.42
CA MET A 362 -3.88 -19.97 7.86
C MET A 362 -4.81 -18.83 7.43
N ILE A 363 -4.36 -17.58 7.51
CA ILE A 363 -5.18 -16.42 7.14
C ILE A 363 -5.29 -16.35 5.61
N LEU A 364 -4.18 -16.64 4.90
CA LEU A 364 -4.16 -16.66 3.45
C LEU A 364 -5.10 -17.73 2.88
N SER A 365 -5.07 -18.95 3.41
CA SER A 365 -5.98 -20.04 2.98
C SER A 365 -7.45 -19.69 3.23
N VAL A 366 -7.76 -18.98 4.32
CA VAL A 366 -9.11 -18.48 4.64
C VAL A 366 -9.58 -17.45 3.61
N PHE A 367 -8.74 -16.47 3.25
CA PHE A 367 -9.09 -15.46 2.25
C PHE A 367 -9.25 -16.05 0.85
N VAL A 368 -8.37 -16.98 0.45
CA VAL A 368 -8.49 -17.67 -0.85
C VAL A 368 -9.78 -18.48 -0.92
N GLY A 369 -10.13 -19.21 0.15
CA GLY A 369 -11.40 -19.96 0.22
C GLY A 369 -12.63 -19.06 0.10
N ASN A 370 -12.69 -17.98 0.89
CA ASN A 370 -13.78 -16.99 0.82
C ASN A 370 -13.83 -16.29 -0.55
N GLY A 371 -12.68 -16.00 -1.15
CA GLY A 371 -12.59 -15.40 -2.49
C GLY A 371 -13.22 -16.29 -3.57
N ILE A 372 -12.94 -17.59 -3.53
CA ILE A 372 -13.51 -18.56 -4.47
C ILE A 372 -15.02 -18.69 -4.29
N GLN A 373 -15.51 -18.67 -3.05
CA GLN A 373 -16.95 -18.65 -2.77
C GLN A 373 -17.64 -17.45 -3.43
N ILE A 374 -17.05 -16.26 -3.28
CA ILE A 374 -17.58 -15.02 -3.89
C ILE A 374 -17.51 -15.10 -5.42
N ILE A 375 -16.41 -15.57 -6.00
CA ILE A 375 -16.26 -15.72 -7.45
C ILE A 375 -17.32 -16.68 -8.02
N CYS A 376 -17.46 -17.87 -7.43
CA CYS A 376 -18.49 -18.83 -7.85
C CYS A 376 -19.90 -18.23 -7.73
N MET A 377 -20.19 -17.54 -6.63
CA MET A 377 -21.47 -16.87 -6.42
C MET A 377 -21.75 -15.83 -7.50
N VAL A 378 -20.79 -14.95 -7.81
CA VAL A 378 -20.92 -13.90 -8.83
C VAL A 378 -21.11 -14.51 -10.22
N VAL A 379 -20.31 -15.50 -10.61
CA VAL A 379 -20.42 -16.16 -11.92
C VAL A 379 -21.77 -16.84 -12.08
N ILE A 380 -22.20 -17.63 -11.09
CA ILE A 380 -23.49 -18.35 -11.16
C ILE A 380 -24.66 -17.35 -11.21
N THR A 381 -24.61 -16.29 -10.40
CA THR A 381 -25.65 -15.25 -10.39
C THR A 381 -25.72 -14.52 -11.74
N LEU A 382 -24.57 -14.15 -12.31
CA LEU A 382 -24.51 -13.48 -13.62
C LEU A 382 -24.99 -14.40 -14.75
N LEU A 383 -24.68 -15.70 -14.71
CA LEU A 383 -25.20 -16.66 -15.68
C LEU A 383 -26.72 -16.76 -15.61
N PHE A 384 -27.31 -16.87 -14.41
CA PHE A 384 -28.77 -16.88 -14.26
C PHE A 384 -29.43 -15.56 -14.66
N ALA A 385 -28.77 -14.42 -14.42
CA ALA A 385 -29.23 -13.12 -14.87
C ALA A 385 -29.20 -12.99 -16.41
N CYS A 386 -28.12 -13.44 -17.06
CA CYS A 386 -27.97 -13.39 -18.52
C CYS A 386 -28.90 -14.36 -19.27
N LEU A 387 -29.21 -15.53 -18.68
CA LEU A 387 -30.21 -16.45 -19.22
C LEU A 387 -31.65 -15.94 -19.04
N GLY A 388 -31.85 -14.79 -18.38
CA GLY A 388 -33.15 -14.18 -18.17
C GLY A 388 -33.98 -14.82 -17.05
N PHE A 389 -33.41 -15.75 -16.28
CA PHE A 389 -34.07 -16.35 -15.11
C PHE A 389 -34.22 -15.38 -13.94
N LEU A 390 -33.31 -14.39 -13.84
CA LEU A 390 -33.41 -13.29 -12.90
C LEU A 390 -33.71 -12.00 -13.66
N SER A 391 -34.94 -11.50 -13.55
CA SER A 391 -35.32 -10.23 -14.18
C SER A 391 -34.68 -9.06 -13.42
N PRO A 392 -34.04 -8.11 -14.13
CA PRO A 392 -33.54 -6.84 -13.55
C PRO A 392 -34.62 -6.05 -12.80
N ALA A 393 -35.89 -6.26 -13.15
CA ALA A 393 -37.02 -5.59 -12.55
C ALA A 393 -37.39 -6.13 -11.15
N ASN A 394 -37.00 -7.36 -10.81
CA ASN A 394 -37.29 -7.98 -9.51
C ASN A 394 -36.00 -8.11 -8.67
N ARG A 395 -35.53 -6.99 -8.11
CA ARG A 395 -34.22 -6.90 -7.44
C ARG A 395 -34.13 -7.71 -6.15
N GLY A 396 -35.24 -7.83 -5.43
CA GLY A 396 -35.27 -8.62 -4.21
C GLY A 396 -35.08 -10.11 -4.43
N SER A 397 -35.55 -10.66 -5.56
CA SER A 397 -35.27 -12.05 -5.91
C SER A 397 -33.80 -12.25 -6.28
N LEU A 398 -33.19 -11.28 -6.99
CA LEU A 398 -31.74 -11.29 -7.27
C LEU A 398 -30.92 -11.32 -5.99
N MET A 399 -31.22 -10.47 -5.00
CA MET A 399 -30.53 -10.49 -3.70
C MET A 399 -30.78 -11.78 -2.92
N THR A 400 -32.02 -12.28 -2.93
CA THR A 400 -32.33 -13.57 -2.30
C THR A 400 -31.50 -14.69 -2.92
N CYS A 401 -31.38 -14.71 -4.25
CA CYS A 401 -30.55 -15.67 -4.97
C CYS A 401 -29.07 -15.53 -4.59
N VAL A 402 -28.54 -14.31 -4.54
CA VAL A 402 -27.15 -14.04 -4.10
C VAL A 402 -26.91 -14.56 -2.67
N LEU A 403 -27.81 -14.26 -1.72
CA LEU A 403 -27.69 -14.72 -0.34
C LEU A 403 -27.76 -16.25 -0.22
N VAL A 404 -28.71 -16.88 -0.90
CA VAL A 404 -28.86 -18.34 -0.89
C VAL A 404 -27.66 -19.02 -1.56
N LEU A 405 -27.21 -18.53 -2.72
CA LEU A 405 -26.01 -19.03 -3.39
C LEU A 405 -24.78 -18.88 -2.51
N TYR A 406 -24.61 -17.74 -1.82
CA TYR A 406 -23.52 -17.55 -0.88
C TYR A 406 -23.51 -18.62 0.21
N VAL A 407 -24.66 -18.85 0.86
CA VAL A 407 -24.81 -19.85 1.94
C VAL A 407 -24.55 -21.27 1.42
N CYS A 408 -25.09 -21.62 0.26
CA CYS A 408 -24.93 -22.95 -0.36
C CYS A 408 -23.51 -23.20 -0.90
N LEU A 409 -22.78 -22.17 -1.30
CA LEU A 409 -21.40 -22.27 -1.80
C LEU A 409 -20.34 -22.27 -0.69
N GLY A 410 -20.75 -22.47 0.58
CA GLY A 410 -19.83 -22.69 1.69
C GLY A 410 -18.91 -23.90 1.51
N THR A 411 -19.36 -24.92 0.77
CA THR A 411 -18.61 -26.16 0.49
C THR A 411 -17.33 -25.90 -0.33
N PRO A 412 -17.37 -25.25 -1.52
CA PRO A 412 -16.18 -24.80 -2.24
C PRO A 412 -15.20 -23.99 -1.37
N ALA A 413 -15.72 -23.08 -0.54
CA ALA A 413 -14.92 -22.23 0.33
C ALA A 413 -14.08 -23.06 1.32
N GLY A 414 -14.75 -23.98 2.04
CA GLY A 414 -14.11 -24.89 2.98
C GLY A 414 -13.14 -25.84 2.29
N PHE A 415 -13.52 -26.38 1.12
CA PHE A 415 -12.70 -27.30 0.34
C PHE A 415 -11.37 -26.68 -0.09
N VAL A 416 -11.41 -25.51 -0.74
CA VAL A 416 -10.18 -24.88 -1.24
C VAL A 416 -9.34 -24.35 -0.09
N SER A 417 -9.96 -23.75 0.92
CA SER A 417 -9.25 -23.29 2.12
C SER A 417 -8.47 -24.43 2.80
N ALA A 418 -9.11 -25.59 3.01
CA ALA A 418 -8.46 -26.73 3.63
C ALA A 418 -7.36 -27.34 2.75
N ARG A 419 -7.55 -27.36 1.42
CA ARG A 419 -6.55 -27.87 0.46
C ARG A 419 -5.29 -27.00 0.45
N ILE A 420 -5.45 -25.69 0.36
CA ILE A 420 -4.34 -24.73 0.39
C ILE A 420 -3.65 -24.72 1.75
N TYR A 421 -4.41 -24.81 2.85
CA TYR A 421 -3.84 -24.90 4.19
C TYR A 421 -2.99 -26.18 4.37
N LYS A 422 -3.48 -27.31 3.84
CA LYS A 422 -2.75 -28.58 3.83
C LYS A 422 -1.50 -28.51 2.93
N MET A 423 -1.58 -27.82 1.80
CA MET A 423 -0.42 -27.57 0.92
C MET A 423 0.69 -26.83 1.66
N PHE A 424 0.36 -25.88 2.55
CA PHE A 424 1.35 -25.18 3.37
C PHE A 424 1.88 -25.96 4.58
N GLY A 425 1.53 -27.25 4.72
CA GLY A 425 1.93 -28.09 5.86
C GLY A 425 1.12 -27.87 7.14
N GLY A 426 -0.06 -27.25 7.03
CA GLY A 426 -0.93 -26.99 8.17
C GLY A 426 -1.73 -28.22 8.62
N GLU A 427 -1.63 -28.59 9.90
CA GLU A 427 -2.34 -29.75 10.47
C GLU A 427 -3.67 -29.38 11.16
N LYS A 428 -3.81 -28.13 11.62
CA LYS A 428 -4.97 -27.63 12.40
C LYS A 428 -6.18 -27.29 11.53
N TRP A 429 -6.66 -28.25 10.73
CA TRP A 429 -7.75 -28.03 9.76
C TRP A 429 -9.07 -27.58 10.38
N LYS A 430 -9.36 -28.00 11.62
CA LYS A 430 -10.56 -27.58 12.38
C LYS A 430 -10.54 -26.07 12.68
N SER A 431 -9.39 -25.52 13.08
CA SER A 431 -9.24 -24.07 13.29
C SER A 431 -9.31 -23.32 11.98
N ASN A 432 -8.72 -23.86 10.90
CA ASN A 432 -8.80 -23.26 9.57
C ASN A 432 -10.26 -23.12 9.10
N VAL A 433 -11.07 -24.19 9.18
CA VAL A 433 -12.47 -24.11 8.71
C VAL A 433 -13.35 -23.22 9.60
N LEU A 434 -13.12 -23.21 10.91
CA LEU A 434 -13.80 -22.30 11.82
C LEU A 434 -13.49 -20.84 11.44
N LEU A 435 -12.21 -20.53 11.16
CA LEU A 435 -11.81 -19.21 10.71
C LEU A 435 -12.38 -18.87 9.32
N THR A 436 -12.47 -19.84 8.39
CA THR A 436 -13.10 -19.66 7.07
C THR A 436 -14.57 -19.28 7.19
N ALA A 437 -15.31 -19.93 8.09
CA ALA A 437 -16.74 -19.73 8.24
C ALA A 437 -17.12 -18.46 9.05
N PHE A 438 -16.22 -17.99 9.93
CA PHE A 438 -16.51 -16.86 10.83
C PHE A 438 -15.80 -15.56 10.51
N LEU A 439 -14.59 -15.57 9.94
CA LEU A 439 -13.78 -14.35 9.84
C LEU A 439 -14.41 -13.30 8.92
N VAL A 440 -14.60 -13.64 7.65
CA VAL A 440 -15.15 -12.69 6.66
C VAL A 440 -16.66 -12.46 6.90
N PRO A 441 -17.50 -13.50 7.06
CA PRO A 441 -18.92 -13.30 7.33
C PRO A 441 -19.20 -12.58 8.66
N GLY A 442 -18.36 -12.79 9.68
CA GLY A 442 -18.53 -12.13 10.98
C GLY A 442 -18.20 -10.64 10.92
N ILE A 443 -17.16 -10.25 10.17
CA ILE A 443 -16.86 -8.83 9.96
C ILE A 443 -17.99 -8.16 9.17
N THR A 444 -18.48 -8.78 8.09
CA THR A 444 -19.57 -8.20 7.28
C THR A 444 -20.87 -8.10 8.07
N PHE A 445 -21.23 -9.12 8.84
CA PHE A 445 -22.39 -9.09 9.73
C PHE A 445 -22.24 -8.03 10.83
N GLY A 446 -21.05 -7.88 11.42
CA GLY A 446 -20.78 -6.86 12.44
C GLY A 446 -20.98 -5.44 11.92
N VAL A 447 -20.44 -5.13 10.74
CA VAL A 447 -20.65 -3.83 10.08
C VAL A 447 -22.13 -3.62 9.76
N PHE A 448 -22.77 -4.63 9.17
CA PHE A 448 -24.19 -4.59 8.84
C PHE A 448 -25.07 -4.37 10.08
N PHE A 449 -24.78 -5.05 11.19
CA PHE A 449 -25.53 -4.91 12.44
C PHE A 449 -25.43 -3.50 13.02
N VAL A 450 -24.24 -2.90 13.05
CA VAL A 450 -24.04 -1.52 13.52
C VAL A 450 -24.80 -0.53 12.64
N LEU A 451 -24.71 -0.68 11.31
CA LEU A 451 -25.49 0.15 10.38
C LEU A 451 -26.99 -0.02 10.60
N ASN A 452 -27.46 -1.25 10.86
CA ASN A 452 -28.86 -1.53 11.13
C ASN A 452 -29.36 -0.88 12.43
N LEU A 453 -28.54 -0.82 13.48
CA LEU A 453 -28.87 -0.11 14.72
C LEU A 453 -29.08 1.38 14.48
N ILE A 454 -28.23 2.00 13.65
CA ILE A 454 -28.37 3.42 13.27
C ILE A 454 -29.67 3.63 12.48
N MET A 455 -29.98 2.74 11.53
CA MET A 455 -31.20 2.83 10.73
C MET A 455 -32.48 2.64 11.57
N TRP A 456 -32.46 1.77 12.59
CA TRP A 456 -33.56 1.67 13.55
C TRP A 456 -33.74 2.94 14.39
N GLY A 457 -32.64 3.56 14.84
CA GLY A 457 -32.69 4.81 15.59
C GLY A 457 -33.38 5.95 14.83
N GLU A 458 -33.20 6.01 13.52
CA GLU A 458 -33.82 7.01 12.63
C GLU A 458 -35.19 6.60 12.07
N GLY A 459 -35.70 5.41 12.38
CA GLY A 459 -37.00 4.94 11.87
C GLY A 459 -37.03 4.71 10.34
N SER A 460 -35.89 4.37 9.74
CA SER A 460 -35.76 4.14 8.30
C SER A 460 -36.39 2.82 7.86
N SER A 461 -36.96 2.77 6.66
CA SER A 461 -37.51 1.52 6.09
C SER A 461 -36.43 0.55 5.63
N ALA A 462 -35.20 1.04 5.45
CA ALA A 462 -34.02 0.20 5.19
C ALA A 462 -33.62 -0.64 6.40
N ALA A 463 -34.12 -0.30 7.59
CA ALA A 463 -33.82 -1.08 8.78
C ALA A 463 -34.46 -2.47 8.70
N VAL A 464 -33.61 -3.49 8.78
CA VAL A 464 -33.99 -4.90 8.74
C VAL A 464 -34.58 -5.29 10.09
N PRO A 465 -35.79 -5.88 10.13
CA PRO A 465 -36.45 -6.23 11.38
C PRO A 465 -35.72 -7.35 12.11
N PHE A 466 -35.89 -7.40 13.43
CA PHE A 466 -35.17 -8.33 14.30
C PHE A 466 -35.36 -9.80 13.90
N THR A 467 -36.57 -10.19 13.48
CA THR A 467 -36.87 -11.54 13.01
C THR A 467 -36.03 -11.94 11.80
N THR A 468 -35.79 -11.01 10.87
CA THR A 468 -34.97 -11.28 9.68
C THR A 468 -33.49 -11.36 10.03
N LEU A 469 -33.01 -10.61 11.03
CA LEU A 469 -31.66 -10.80 11.56
C LEU A 469 -31.47 -12.21 12.13
N ILE A 470 -32.44 -12.72 12.89
CA ILE A 470 -32.40 -14.09 13.40
C ILE A 470 -32.40 -15.09 12.24
N ALA A 471 -33.20 -14.87 11.20
CA ALA A 471 -33.24 -15.73 10.01
C ALA A 471 -31.88 -15.75 9.28
N LEU A 472 -31.21 -14.60 9.14
CA LEU A 472 -29.88 -14.51 8.54
C LEU A 472 -28.83 -15.23 9.39
N LEU A 473 -28.89 -15.10 10.72
CA LEU A 473 -28.04 -15.85 11.65
C LEU A 473 -28.31 -17.37 11.53
N ALA A 474 -29.57 -17.79 11.44
CA ALA A 474 -29.93 -19.19 11.27
C ALA A 474 -29.43 -19.77 9.94
N LEU A 475 -29.48 -19.01 8.84
CA LEU A 475 -28.91 -19.42 7.55
C LEU A 475 -27.37 -19.51 7.61
N TRP A 476 -26.72 -18.58 8.29
CA TRP A 476 -25.27 -18.58 8.45
C TRP A 476 -24.78 -19.74 9.34
N PHE A 477 -25.27 -19.83 10.58
CA PHE A 477 -24.83 -20.86 11.53
C PHE A 477 -25.42 -22.25 11.23
N GLY A 478 -26.64 -22.31 10.71
CA GLY A 478 -27.36 -23.57 10.48
C GLY A 478 -27.05 -24.25 9.14
N ILE A 479 -26.69 -23.49 8.10
CA ILE A 479 -26.40 -24.04 6.76
C ILE A 479 -24.96 -23.76 6.35
N SER A 480 -24.56 -22.49 6.30
CA SER A 480 -23.25 -22.12 5.74
C SER A 480 -22.08 -22.74 6.52
N VAL A 481 -22.10 -22.65 7.85
CA VAL A 481 -21.05 -23.22 8.72
C VAL A 481 -20.92 -24.73 8.50
N PRO A 482 -21.97 -25.57 8.66
CA PRO A 482 -21.87 -27.01 8.37
C PRO A 482 -21.38 -27.34 6.97
N LEU A 483 -21.84 -26.62 5.94
CA LEU A 483 -21.40 -26.84 4.56
C LEU A 483 -19.91 -26.55 4.37
N SER A 484 -19.38 -25.50 4.99
CA SER A 484 -17.95 -25.22 5.00
C SER A 484 -17.15 -26.32 5.73
N PHE A 485 -17.68 -26.89 6.81
CA PHE A 485 -17.09 -28.07 7.46
C PHE A 485 -17.05 -29.30 6.56
N VAL A 486 -18.15 -29.59 5.84
CA VAL A 486 -18.21 -30.70 4.87
C VAL A 486 -17.17 -30.50 3.76
N GLY A 487 -17.09 -29.30 3.19
CA GLY A 487 -16.09 -28.96 2.18
C GLY A 487 -14.66 -29.13 2.67
N ALA A 488 -14.36 -28.60 3.86
CA ALA A 488 -13.03 -28.70 4.47
C ALA A 488 -12.64 -30.14 4.79
N TYR A 489 -13.58 -30.97 5.24
CA TYR A 489 -13.35 -32.38 5.51
C TYR A 489 -12.91 -33.15 4.25
N PHE A 490 -13.62 -32.96 3.13
CA PHE A 490 -13.24 -33.56 1.85
C PHE A 490 -11.94 -32.96 1.28
N GLY A 491 -11.73 -31.66 1.45
CA GLY A 491 -10.51 -30.97 1.04
C GLY A 491 -9.27 -31.50 1.76
N PHE A 492 -9.37 -31.70 3.07
CA PHE A 492 -8.26 -32.17 3.90
C PHE A 492 -7.98 -33.68 3.75
N LYS A 493 -8.99 -34.48 3.36
CA LYS A 493 -8.80 -35.91 3.04
C LYS A 493 -8.00 -36.16 1.76
N LYS A 494 -8.09 -35.27 0.77
CA LYS A 494 -7.30 -35.41 -0.46
C LYS A 494 -5.80 -35.28 -0.18
N LYS A 495 -4.96 -35.91 -1.02
CA LYS A 495 -3.51 -35.73 -0.95
C LYS A 495 -3.15 -34.24 -1.03
N ALA A 496 -2.10 -33.86 -0.30
CA ALA A 496 -1.58 -32.50 -0.39
C ALA A 496 -1.15 -32.22 -1.84
N ILE A 497 -1.30 -30.97 -2.28
CA ILE A 497 -0.79 -30.57 -3.60
C ILE A 497 0.74 -30.54 -3.46
N GLU A 498 1.42 -31.38 -4.24
CA GLU A 498 2.88 -31.44 -4.26
C GLU A 498 3.43 -30.31 -5.11
N HIS A 499 4.53 -29.71 -4.65
CA HIS A 499 5.20 -28.65 -5.39
C HIS A 499 6.08 -29.28 -6.49
N PRO A 500 6.15 -28.66 -7.68
CA PRO A 500 6.96 -29.19 -8.79
C PRO A 500 8.46 -29.20 -8.47
N VAL A 501 8.89 -28.45 -7.46
CA VAL A 501 10.28 -28.33 -7.03
C VAL A 501 10.39 -28.36 -5.50
N ARG A 502 11.51 -28.88 -5.00
CA ARG A 502 11.78 -28.92 -3.57
C ARG A 502 12.04 -27.51 -3.05
N THR A 503 11.35 -27.11 -1.99
CA THR A 503 11.52 -25.77 -1.40
C THR A 503 12.78 -25.68 -0.54
N ASN A 504 13.45 -24.54 -0.59
CA ASN A 504 14.54 -24.20 0.31
C ASN A 504 14.02 -23.92 1.73
N GLN A 505 14.76 -24.41 2.73
CA GLN A 505 14.39 -24.24 4.14
C GLN A 505 14.66 -22.82 4.66
N ILE A 506 15.64 -22.12 4.07
CA ILE A 506 16.04 -20.77 4.44
C ILE A 506 15.55 -19.84 3.33
N PRO A 507 14.74 -18.80 3.63
CA PRO A 507 14.33 -17.85 2.61
C PRO A 507 15.56 -17.10 2.11
N ARG A 508 15.71 -16.95 0.79
CA ARG A 508 16.71 -16.04 0.26
C ARG A 508 16.42 -14.62 0.73
N GLN A 509 17.48 -13.85 0.93
CA GLN A 509 17.37 -12.43 1.27
C GLN A 509 16.75 -11.69 0.09
N ILE A 510 15.52 -11.18 0.27
CA ILE A 510 14.85 -10.33 -0.72
C ILE A 510 15.50 -8.95 -0.61
N PRO A 511 16.02 -8.36 -1.70
CA PRO A 511 16.60 -7.02 -1.67
C PRO A 511 15.55 -5.98 -1.28
N ASP A 512 15.96 -4.91 -0.59
CA ASP A 512 15.04 -3.87 -0.14
C ASP A 512 14.28 -3.24 -1.32
N GLN A 513 12.96 -3.37 -1.28
CA GLN A 513 12.05 -2.82 -2.28
C GLN A 513 12.01 -1.28 -2.17
N SER A 514 12.16 -0.60 -3.30
CA SER A 514 11.95 0.85 -3.41
C SER A 514 10.55 1.23 -2.91
N PHE A 515 10.34 2.45 -2.41
CA PHE A 515 9.06 2.87 -1.83
C PHE A 515 7.84 2.45 -2.65
N TYR A 516 7.90 2.63 -3.98
CA TYR A 516 6.81 2.34 -4.90
C TYR A 516 6.63 0.84 -5.23
N THR A 517 7.64 -0.01 -4.99
CA THR A 517 7.54 -1.47 -5.11
C THR A 517 7.20 -2.16 -3.80
N ARG A 518 7.13 -1.41 -2.68
CA ARG A 518 6.66 -1.93 -1.39
C ARG A 518 5.20 -2.37 -1.49
N PRO A 519 4.73 -3.30 -0.62
CA PRO A 519 3.38 -3.86 -0.71
C PRO A 519 2.27 -2.81 -0.69
N LEU A 520 2.33 -1.82 0.19
CA LEU A 520 1.25 -0.83 0.32
C LEU A 520 1.14 0.11 -0.91
N PRO A 521 2.21 0.82 -1.33
CA PRO A 521 2.15 1.61 -2.57
C PRO A 521 1.94 0.77 -3.83
N GLY A 522 2.49 -0.45 -3.87
CA GLY A 522 2.29 -1.39 -4.97
C GLY A 522 0.83 -1.85 -5.10
N ILE A 523 0.13 -2.12 -3.99
CA ILE A 523 -1.31 -2.45 -3.99
C ILE A 523 -2.13 -1.26 -4.51
N VAL A 524 -1.81 -0.03 -4.07
CA VAL A 524 -2.53 1.17 -4.50
C VAL A 524 -2.28 1.47 -5.98
N MET A 525 -1.02 1.46 -6.43
CA MET A 525 -0.68 1.72 -7.83
C MET A 525 -1.13 0.62 -8.78
N GLY A 526 -1.03 -0.65 -8.36
CA GLY A 526 -1.56 -1.78 -9.12
C GLY A 526 -3.09 -1.80 -9.17
N GLY A 527 -3.76 -1.32 -8.11
CA GLY A 527 -5.22 -1.27 -8.00
C GLY A 527 -5.88 -0.10 -8.73
N ILE A 528 -5.19 1.03 -8.92
CA ILE A 528 -5.78 2.23 -9.52
C ILE A 528 -6.16 2.03 -10.99
N LEU A 529 -5.40 1.22 -11.73
CA LEU A 529 -5.65 0.94 -13.15
C LEU A 529 -6.89 0.06 -13.33
N PRO A 530 -7.02 -1.12 -12.68
CA PRO A 530 -8.27 -1.89 -12.67
C PRO A 530 -9.46 -1.09 -12.13
N PHE A 531 -9.26 -0.27 -11.09
CA PHE A 531 -10.30 0.60 -10.55
C PHE A 531 -10.79 1.60 -11.61
N GLY A 532 -9.87 2.25 -12.33
CA GLY A 532 -10.20 3.15 -13.45
C GLY A 532 -11.00 2.45 -14.56
N CYS A 533 -10.67 1.19 -14.88
CA CYS A 533 -11.41 0.41 -15.88
C CYS A 533 -12.87 0.14 -15.50
N ILE A 534 -13.15 -0.07 -14.20
CA ILE A 534 -14.48 -0.45 -13.72
C ILE A 534 -15.25 0.72 -13.09
N PHE A 535 -14.62 1.86 -12.83
CA PHE A 535 -15.17 2.96 -12.03
C PHE A 535 -16.57 3.40 -12.50
N ILE A 536 -16.75 3.62 -13.80
CA ILE A 536 -18.04 4.06 -14.36
C ILE A 536 -19.11 2.96 -14.19
N GLN A 537 -18.73 1.69 -14.38
CA GLN A 537 -19.65 0.57 -14.17
C GLN A 537 -20.01 0.42 -12.68
N LEU A 538 -19.02 0.54 -11.80
CA LEU A 538 -19.21 0.49 -10.36
C LEU A 538 -20.14 1.61 -9.89
N PHE A 539 -20.01 2.82 -10.45
CA PHE A 539 -20.93 3.93 -10.20
C PHE A 539 -22.38 3.57 -10.58
N PHE A 540 -22.62 3.01 -11.77
CA PHE A 540 -23.96 2.59 -12.18
C PHE A 540 -24.51 1.42 -11.34
N ILE A 541 -23.66 0.48 -10.93
CA ILE A 541 -24.05 -0.62 -10.03
C ILE A 541 -24.43 -0.07 -8.66
N LEU A 542 -23.61 0.82 -8.10
CA LEU A 542 -23.89 1.45 -6.81
C LEU A 542 -25.14 2.33 -6.86
N ASN A 543 -25.34 3.14 -7.91
CA ASN A 543 -26.58 3.89 -8.08
C ASN A 543 -27.78 2.98 -8.29
N SER A 544 -27.61 1.82 -8.93
CA SER A 544 -28.68 0.83 -9.02
C SER A 544 -29.04 0.25 -7.65
N ILE A 545 -28.05 -0.06 -6.82
CA ILE A 545 -28.27 -0.62 -5.49
C ILE A 545 -28.85 0.42 -4.51
N TRP A 546 -28.34 1.66 -4.53
CA TRP A 546 -28.62 2.69 -3.51
C TRP A 546 -29.64 3.76 -3.97
N SER A 547 -29.71 4.10 -5.26
CA SER A 547 -30.56 5.16 -5.83
C SER A 547 -31.70 4.61 -6.73
N HIS A 548 -31.97 3.31 -6.63
CA HIS A 548 -33.11 2.64 -7.29
C HIS A 548 -33.20 2.73 -8.82
N GLU A 549 -32.13 3.14 -9.51
CA GLU A 549 -32.07 3.14 -10.97
C GLU A 549 -31.93 1.72 -11.54
N THR A 550 -32.58 1.39 -12.65
CA THR A 550 -32.57 0.04 -13.24
C THR A 550 -31.27 -0.22 -14.01
N TYR A 551 -30.42 -1.12 -13.52
CA TYR A 551 -29.25 -1.59 -14.28
C TYR A 551 -29.66 -2.78 -15.17
N TYR A 552 -29.48 -2.66 -16.48
CA TYR A 552 -29.95 -3.65 -17.46
C TYR A 552 -28.82 -4.36 -18.22
N MET A 553 -27.56 -3.94 -18.06
CA MET A 553 -26.44 -4.45 -18.85
C MET A 553 -25.68 -5.61 -18.17
N PHE A 554 -26.38 -6.56 -17.54
CA PHE A 554 -25.75 -7.72 -16.90
C PHE A 554 -24.92 -8.57 -17.89
N GLY A 555 -25.37 -8.66 -19.15
CA GLY A 555 -24.61 -9.33 -20.22
C GLY A 555 -23.25 -8.66 -20.48
N PHE A 556 -23.18 -7.34 -20.35
CA PHE A 556 -21.91 -6.62 -20.45
C PHE A 556 -21.02 -6.84 -19.22
N THR A 557 -21.59 -6.79 -18.01
CA THR A 557 -20.84 -7.15 -16.79
C THR A 557 -20.27 -8.57 -16.89
N LEU A 558 -21.04 -9.52 -17.41
CA LEU A 558 -20.58 -10.88 -17.67
C LEU A 558 -19.47 -10.91 -18.72
N PHE A 559 -19.62 -10.18 -19.84
CA PHE A 559 -18.59 -10.08 -20.88
C PHE A 559 -17.27 -9.51 -20.35
N VAL A 560 -17.31 -8.42 -19.59
CA VAL A 560 -16.10 -7.81 -18.99
C VAL A 560 -15.46 -8.75 -17.98
N THR A 561 -16.26 -9.39 -17.14
CA THR A 561 -15.77 -10.37 -16.15
C THR A 561 -15.15 -11.57 -16.85
N ALA A 562 -15.77 -12.08 -17.92
CA ALA A 562 -15.25 -13.16 -18.73
C ALA A 562 -13.97 -12.76 -19.46
N ALA A 563 -13.93 -11.59 -20.10
CA ALA A 563 -12.74 -11.07 -20.78
C ALA A 563 -11.56 -10.90 -19.81
N TRP A 564 -11.82 -10.39 -18.60
CA TRP A 564 -10.82 -10.31 -17.54
C TRP A 564 -10.34 -11.70 -17.09
N PHE A 565 -11.25 -12.67 -16.94
CA PHE A 565 -10.89 -14.04 -16.56
C PHE A 565 -10.08 -14.74 -17.65
N PHE A 566 -10.51 -14.65 -18.91
CA PHE A 566 -9.77 -15.14 -20.07
C PHE A 566 -8.41 -14.48 -20.21
N PHE A 567 -8.29 -13.18 -19.92
CA PHE A 567 -7.00 -12.49 -19.90
C PHE A 567 -6.04 -13.08 -18.86
N ASN A 568 -6.51 -13.29 -17.63
CA ASN A 568 -5.67 -13.90 -16.58
C ASN A 568 -5.32 -15.35 -16.90
N ILE A 569 -6.25 -16.13 -17.45
CA ILE A 569 -5.97 -17.50 -17.92
C ILE A 569 -4.97 -17.49 -19.08
N PHE A 570 -5.12 -16.58 -20.06
CA PHE A 570 -4.22 -16.48 -21.20
C PHE A 570 -2.79 -16.12 -20.76
N LEU A 571 -2.64 -15.20 -19.80
CA LEU A 571 -1.36 -14.88 -19.18
C LEU A 571 -0.74 -16.09 -18.46
N ASP A 572 -1.55 -16.88 -17.75
CA ASP A 572 -1.09 -18.09 -17.08
C ASP A 572 -0.76 -19.22 -18.07
N SER A 573 -1.50 -19.37 -19.17
CA SER A 573 -1.29 -20.40 -20.19
C SER A 573 -0.04 -20.11 -21.03
N TYR A 574 0.21 -18.84 -21.40
CA TYR A 574 1.45 -18.44 -22.08
C TYR A 574 2.70 -18.68 -21.21
N ARG A 575 2.53 -18.73 -19.89
CA ARG A 575 3.62 -19.04 -18.96
C ARG A 575 3.95 -20.54 -18.91
N GLU A 576 3.05 -21.43 -19.32
CA GLU A 576 3.27 -22.88 -19.33
C GLU A 576 3.86 -23.40 -20.67
N GLU A 577 3.52 -22.80 -21.81
CA GLU A 577 3.89 -23.31 -23.15
C GLU A 577 5.40 -23.18 -23.49
N ASP A 578 6.12 -22.19 -22.93
CA ASP A 578 7.56 -21.99 -23.20
C ASP A 578 8.51 -22.79 -22.26
N TYR A 579 7.97 -23.59 -21.33
CA TYR A 579 8.78 -24.33 -20.34
C TYR A 579 9.08 -25.80 -20.71
N GLU A 580 8.45 -26.35 -21.75
CA GLU A 580 8.67 -27.74 -22.17
C GLU A 580 10.07 -28.10 -22.73
N PRO A 581 10.93 -27.20 -23.26
CA PRO A 581 12.23 -27.63 -23.77
C PRO A 581 13.24 -28.00 -22.66
N VAL A 582 13.00 -27.58 -21.41
CA VAL A 582 14.02 -27.62 -20.34
C VAL A 582 13.83 -28.82 -19.40
N THR A 583 12.66 -29.44 -19.35
CA THR A 583 12.36 -30.57 -18.46
C THR A 583 13.06 -31.88 -18.87
N TYR A 584 13.42 -32.06 -20.14
CA TYR A 584 14.08 -33.27 -20.63
C TYR A 584 15.56 -33.41 -20.19
N SER A 585 16.21 -32.35 -19.71
CA SER A 585 17.59 -32.42 -19.21
C SER A 585 17.69 -32.95 -17.76
N TRP A 586 16.64 -32.81 -16.95
CA TRP A 586 16.66 -33.13 -15.52
C TRP A 586 16.67 -34.63 -15.19
N GLN A 587 16.33 -35.49 -16.16
CA GLN A 587 16.23 -36.93 -15.93
C GLN A 587 17.55 -37.69 -16.15
N LYS A 588 18.55 -37.07 -16.76
CA LYS A 588 19.84 -37.75 -17.08
C LYS A 588 20.90 -37.63 -15.98
N ASP A 589 20.85 -36.58 -15.16
CA ASP A 589 21.94 -36.28 -14.23
C ASP A 589 21.77 -36.94 -12.84
N ILE A 590 20.66 -37.65 -12.60
CA ILE A 590 20.35 -38.29 -11.32
C ILE A 590 20.91 -39.74 -11.22
N GLU A 591 21.47 -40.30 -12.30
CA GLU A 591 21.95 -41.70 -12.32
C GLU A 591 23.44 -41.92 -12.01
N ILE A 592 24.24 -40.88 -11.72
CA ILE A 592 25.68 -41.05 -11.47
C ILE A 592 26.05 -40.46 -10.11
N LEU A 593 26.10 -41.34 -9.09
CA LEU A 593 27.03 -41.37 -7.93
C LEU A 593 26.39 -41.92 -6.63
N PRO A 594 26.65 -43.20 -6.30
CA PRO A 594 26.70 -43.62 -4.89
C PRO A 594 27.99 -44.40 -4.59
N GLU A 595 29.14 -43.74 -4.50
CA GLU A 595 30.38 -44.46 -4.11
C GLU A 595 31.48 -43.58 -3.49
N ALA A 596 31.16 -42.89 -2.38
CA ALA A 596 32.20 -42.28 -1.53
C ALA A 596 31.71 -42.06 -0.09
N ARG A 597 31.20 -43.12 0.55
CA ARG A 597 30.94 -43.10 2.00
C ARG A 597 31.44 -44.39 2.64
N LYS A 598 32.77 -44.55 2.68
CA LYS A 598 33.50 -45.49 3.55
C LYS A 598 34.99 -45.15 3.50
N ARG A 599 35.48 -44.39 4.50
CA ARG A 599 36.84 -44.42 5.08
C ARG A 599 37.15 -43.07 5.74
N GLN A 600 37.04 -43.02 7.07
CA GLN A 600 38.13 -42.71 8.00
C GLN A 600 37.56 -42.32 9.37
N GLY A 601 37.98 -43.06 10.39
CA GLY A 601 37.85 -42.72 11.80
C GLY A 601 39.22 -42.45 12.43
N GLY A 602 39.19 -41.94 13.67
CA GLY A 602 40.33 -41.63 14.56
C GLY A 602 40.98 -40.28 14.22
N VAL A 603 41.35 -39.38 15.14
CA VAL A 603 41.84 -39.51 16.53
C VAL A 603 41.58 -38.20 17.32
N ASP A 604 41.70 -38.32 18.64
CA ASP A 604 41.32 -37.50 19.80
C ASP A 604 41.85 -36.06 20.00
N HIS A 605 41.10 -35.41 20.90
CA HIS A 605 41.30 -34.25 21.77
C HIS A 605 42.72 -33.75 22.11
N ILE A 606 42.90 -32.43 22.09
CA ILE A 606 43.75 -31.68 23.05
C ILE A 606 42.98 -30.43 23.54
N LEU A 607 42.66 -30.43 24.83
CA LEU A 607 42.18 -29.31 25.64
C LEU A 607 43.38 -28.49 26.14
N LEU A 608 43.33 -27.16 26.05
CA LEU A 608 44.00 -26.28 27.01
C LEU A 608 43.12 -25.04 27.27
N ALA A 609 42.51 -25.04 28.45
CA ALA A 609 42.06 -23.85 29.16
C ALA A 609 43.24 -23.29 29.97
N GLN A 610 43.40 -21.96 30.05
CA GLN A 610 44.23 -21.33 31.07
C GLN A 610 43.57 -20.06 31.61
N ASP A 611 43.68 -19.96 32.93
CA ASP A 611 43.08 -19.03 33.88
C ASP A 611 43.44 -17.55 33.68
N VAL A 612 42.47 -16.67 33.95
CA VAL A 612 42.68 -15.23 34.10
C VAL A 612 42.88 -14.91 35.57
N THR A 613 44.12 -14.58 35.96
CA THR A 613 44.45 -14.01 37.26
C THR A 613 44.20 -12.48 37.25
N GLN A 614 43.59 -11.98 38.33
CA GLN A 614 43.34 -10.55 38.55
C GLN A 614 44.65 -9.79 38.85
N PRO A 615 44.80 -8.52 38.43
CA PRO A 615 45.88 -7.65 38.92
C PRO A 615 45.46 -6.87 40.19
N PRO A 616 46.42 -6.46 41.04
CA PRO A 616 46.16 -5.86 42.35
C PRO A 616 45.78 -4.34 42.26
N PRO A 617 45.25 -3.74 43.35
CA PRO A 617 44.75 -2.36 43.33
C PRO A 617 45.88 -1.31 43.32
N PRO A 618 45.61 -0.07 42.88
CA PRO A 618 46.65 0.94 42.67
C PRO A 618 47.12 1.53 44.00
N SER A 619 48.44 1.61 44.16
CA SER A 619 49.09 2.39 45.21
C SER A 619 49.04 3.88 44.90
N THR A 620 48.93 4.62 46.00
CA THR A 620 48.82 6.06 46.19
C THR A 620 49.91 6.91 45.53
N THR A 621 49.46 8.02 44.92
CA THR A 621 50.11 9.33 44.80
C THR A 621 51.64 9.36 44.62
N SER A 622 52.07 9.66 43.40
CA SER A 622 53.27 10.47 43.16
C SER A 622 52.91 11.71 42.33
N ARG A 623 53.16 12.88 42.90
CA ARG A 623 53.31 14.12 42.13
C ARG A 623 54.59 13.96 41.29
N ILE A 624 54.52 14.19 39.99
CA ILE A 624 55.71 14.33 39.14
C ILE A 624 55.65 15.67 38.39
N PRO A 625 56.79 16.37 38.27
CA PRO A 625 56.86 17.80 37.96
C PRO A 625 56.77 18.10 36.47
N THR A 626 56.47 19.36 36.20
CA THR A 626 56.63 20.08 34.94
C THR A 626 58.03 19.96 34.32
N THR A 627 58.06 19.93 32.97
CA THR A 627 59.18 20.07 32.00
C THR A 627 59.95 18.79 31.61
N ARG A 628 59.57 18.23 30.44
CA ARG A 628 60.33 17.21 29.69
C ARG A 628 61.55 17.91 29.06
N LYS A 629 62.78 17.45 29.33
CA LYS A 629 63.96 17.85 28.53
C LYS A 629 63.82 17.23 27.13
N LEU A 630 63.59 18.07 26.12
CA LEU A 630 63.37 17.64 24.74
C LEU A 630 64.71 17.39 24.03
N PRO A 631 64.83 16.33 23.21
CA PRO A 631 65.99 16.14 22.36
C PRO A 631 66.04 17.19 21.24
N PRO A 632 67.24 17.54 20.71
CA PRO A 632 67.36 18.40 19.54
C PRO A 632 66.69 17.77 18.31
N ARG A 633 66.12 18.58 17.42
CA ARG A 633 65.53 18.11 16.16
C ARG A 633 66.59 17.47 15.28
N ALA A 634 66.40 16.20 14.96
CA ALA A 634 67.29 15.43 14.09
C ALA A 634 66.96 15.64 12.60
N HIS A 635 65.70 15.98 12.28
CA HIS A 635 65.21 16.13 10.90
C HIS A 635 64.35 17.39 10.74
N LYS A 636 64.30 17.95 9.52
CA LYS A 636 63.40 19.09 9.21
C LYS A 636 61.97 18.61 8.96
N GLY A 637 61.79 17.36 8.50
CA GLY A 637 60.48 16.76 8.25
C GLY A 637 59.74 17.44 7.10
N LEU A 638 58.40 17.45 7.18
CA LEU A 638 57.54 18.06 6.17
C LEU A 638 57.41 19.57 6.41
N THR A 639 57.77 20.38 5.41
CA THR A 639 57.56 21.83 5.36
C THR A 639 56.73 22.22 4.13
N ALA A 640 56.18 23.42 4.14
CA ALA A 640 55.42 23.98 3.03
C ALA A 640 56.08 25.29 2.60
N GLU A 641 56.56 25.35 1.36
CA GLU A 641 57.24 26.51 0.79
C GLU A 641 56.62 26.84 -0.57
N GLY A 642 55.97 28.01 -0.67
CA GLY A 642 55.22 28.39 -1.86
C GLY A 642 54.12 27.37 -2.20
N ASN A 643 54.08 26.88 -3.43
CA ASN A 643 53.04 25.95 -3.90
C ASN A 643 53.39 24.46 -3.74
N GLU A 644 54.48 24.11 -3.06
CA GLU A 644 54.96 22.73 -2.93
C GLU A 644 55.18 22.33 -1.47
N PHE A 645 54.98 21.04 -1.18
CA PHE A 645 55.46 20.46 0.08
C PHE A 645 56.91 20.01 -0.11
N LEU A 646 57.73 20.23 0.90
CA LEU A 646 59.11 19.74 0.94
C LEU A 646 59.24 18.75 2.08
N PHE A 647 59.90 17.62 1.84
CA PHE A 647 60.24 16.66 2.87
C PHE A 647 61.77 16.61 3.02
N ASP A 648 62.27 17.03 4.18
CA ASP A 648 63.71 17.27 4.40
C ASP A 648 64.36 18.10 3.26
N GLN A 649 63.66 19.17 2.85
CA GLN A 649 64.03 20.12 1.77
C GLN A 649 63.94 19.57 0.33
N GLN A 650 63.43 18.36 0.12
CA GLN A 650 63.20 17.82 -1.22
C GLN A 650 61.73 17.92 -1.62
N PRO A 651 61.39 18.22 -2.89
CA PRO A 651 60.01 18.25 -3.35
C PRO A 651 59.28 16.94 -3.03
N PHE A 652 58.16 17.06 -2.35
CA PHE A 652 57.38 15.94 -1.86
C PHE A 652 55.91 16.13 -2.21
N ARG A 653 55.29 15.11 -2.81
CA ARG A 653 53.86 15.12 -3.10
C ARG A 653 53.18 14.05 -2.27
N ILE A 654 52.21 14.45 -1.45
CA ILE A 654 51.47 13.50 -0.60
C ILE A 654 50.50 12.74 -1.51
N ALA A 655 50.73 11.43 -1.63
CA ALA A 655 49.82 10.46 -2.21
C ALA A 655 49.37 9.54 -1.09
N GLY A 656 48.30 9.96 -0.41
CA GLY A 656 47.80 9.34 0.79
C GLY A 656 46.60 8.43 0.55
N GLY A 657 46.35 7.53 1.49
CA GLY A 657 45.09 6.80 1.58
C GLY A 657 44.67 6.62 3.03
N THR A 658 43.37 6.51 3.30
CA THR A 658 42.92 6.34 4.68
C THR A 658 42.88 4.87 5.11
N PHE A 659 43.34 4.60 6.34
CA PHE A 659 43.34 3.28 6.97
C PHE A 659 42.83 3.37 8.41
N HIS A 660 41.71 2.76 8.75
CA HIS A 660 41.21 2.80 10.14
C HIS A 660 41.58 1.52 10.91
N TYR A 661 42.65 1.55 11.72
CA TYR A 661 43.17 0.37 12.44
C TYR A 661 42.15 -0.29 13.36
N PHE A 662 41.20 0.47 13.91
CA PHE A 662 40.12 -0.04 14.74
C PHE A 662 38.98 -0.71 13.94
N ARG A 663 39.00 -0.60 12.60
CA ARG A 663 38.04 -1.25 11.67
C ARG A 663 38.62 -2.46 10.94
N THR A 664 39.88 -2.79 11.19
CA THR A 664 40.58 -3.90 10.56
C THR A 664 41.22 -4.74 11.66
N PRO A 665 41.08 -6.07 11.67
CA PRO A 665 41.76 -6.91 12.65
C PRO A 665 43.28 -6.72 12.61
N GLU A 666 43.93 -6.74 13.78
CA GLU A 666 45.38 -6.52 13.92
C GLU A 666 46.22 -7.50 13.09
N SER A 667 45.78 -8.76 13.00
CA SER A 667 46.40 -9.79 12.16
C SER A 667 46.42 -9.45 10.67
N SER A 668 45.56 -8.55 10.20
CA SER A 668 45.45 -8.16 8.79
C SER A 668 46.09 -6.81 8.48
N TRP A 669 46.56 -6.05 9.49
CA TRP A 669 47.12 -4.72 9.27
C TRP A 669 48.30 -4.72 8.30
N TYR A 670 49.21 -5.67 8.44
CA TYR A 670 50.40 -5.76 7.60
C TYR A 670 50.04 -5.95 6.12
N ASP A 671 49.11 -6.87 5.82
CA ASP A 671 48.62 -7.08 4.46
C ASP A 671 48.00 -5.81 3.87
N ARG A 672 47.10 -5.16 4.62
CA ARG A 672 46.42 -3.96 4.16
C ARG A 672 47.40 -2.79 3.92
N LEU A 673 48.37 -2.59 4.80
CA LEU A 673 49.41 -1.55 4.64
C LEU A 673 50.34 -1.86 3.47
N LEU A 674 50.68 -3.14 3.27
CA LEU A 674 51.48 -3.56 2.13
C LEU A 674 50.75 -3.31 0.80
N LYS A 675 49.41 -3.52 0.76
CA LYS A 675 48.55 -3.15 -0.38
C LYS A 675 48.56 -1.65 -0.65
N MET A 676 48.50 -0.80 0.38
CA MET A 676 48.65 0.66 0.19
C MET A 676 49.99 1.01 -0.44
N LYS A 677 51.09 0.42 0.06
CA LYS A 677 52.42 0.64 -0.48
C LYS A 677 52.53 0.13 -1.93
N ALA A 678 51.98 -1.04 -2.22
CA ALA A 678 51.96 -1.65 -3.55
C ALA A 678 51.11 -0.86 -4.57
N ALA A 679 50.13 -0.08 -4.11
CA ALA A 679 49.40 0.86 -4.94
C ALA A 679 50.21 2.10 -5.32
N GLY A 680 51.37 2.32 -4.68
CA GLY A 680 52.23 3.48 -4.89
C GLY A 680 51.95 4.63 -3.92
N LEU A 681 51.15 4.42 -2.87
CA LEU A 681 50.94 5.42 -1.82
C LEU A 681 52.19 5.56 -0.94
N ASN A 682 52.48 6.79 -0.52
CA ASN A 682 53.60 7.11 0.37
C ASN A 682 53.15 7.47 1.80
N THR A 683 51.87 7.80 1.98
CA THR A 683 51.34 8.33 3.23
C THR A 683 50.07 7.58 3.66
N VAL A 684 49.97 7.26 4.94
CA VAL A 684 48.78 6.67 5.58
C VAL A 684 48.13 7.75 6.42
N VAL A 685 46.81 7.93 6.25
CA VAL A 685 46.05 8.91 7.02
C VAL A 685 45.00 8.18 7.85
N PHE A 686 44.94 8.46 9.15
CA PHE A 686 43.99 7.77 10.01
C PHE A 686 43.60 8.53 11.27
N PRO A 687 42.35 8.36 11.74
CA PRO A 687 41.89 8.99 12.97
C PRO A 687 42.26 8.20 14.21
N VAL A 688 42.43 8.91 15.32
CA VAL A 688 42.53 8.36 16.68
C VAL A 688 41.20 8.63 17.41
N PRO A 689 40.26 7.67 17.40
CA PRO A 689 38.95 7.86 18.02
C PRO A 689 39.03 7.77 19.54
N TRP A 690 38.73 8.88 20.21
CA TRP A 690 38.84 9.01 21.66
C TRP A 690 37.98 7.98 22.41
N ASN A 691 36.75 7.73 21.95
CA ASN A 691 35.83 6.75 22.55
C ASN A 691 36.38 5.32 22.60
N ILE A 692 37.22 4.90 21.64
CA ILE A 692 37.83 3.57 21.62
C ILE A 692 38.96 3.49 22.63
N HIS A 693 39.75 4.57 22.76
CA HIS A 693 40.91 4.61 23.64
C HIS A 693 40.57 4.94 25.10
N GLU A 694 39.44 5.58 25.36
CA GLU A 694 38.95 5.91 26.71
C GLU A 694 37.45 5.56 26.87
N ARG A 695 37.13 4.28 26.73
CA ARG A 695 35.74 3.76 26.91
C ARG A 695 35.19 4.05 28.30
N ILE A 696 36.05 4.01 29.31
CA ILE A 696 35.74 4.33 30.71
C ILE A 696 36.58 5.55 31.09
N LYS A 697 35.94 6.60 31.62
CA LYS A 697 36.60 7.83 32.06
C LYS A 697 37.83 7.53 32.91
N GLY A 698 38.99 8.06 32.53
CA GLY A 698 40.26 7.88 33.21
C GLY A 698 41.07 6.64 32.79
N LYS A 699 40.46 5.65 32.12
CA LYS A 699 41.15 4.43 31.67
C LYS A 699 41.51 4.54 30.18
N LYS A 700 42.64 5.19 29.90
CA LYS A 700 43.18 5.39 28.55
C LYS A 700 44.06 4.21 28.14
N ASN A 701 43.91 3.69 26.93
CA ASN A 701 44.73 2.60 26.39
C ASN A 701 45.08 2.84 24.92
N PHE A 702 46.35 3.11 24.62
CA PHE A 702 46.86 3.36 23.25
C PHE A 702 47.79 2.26 22.73
N THR A 703 47.80 1.06 23.31
CA THR A 703 48.71 -0.02 22.89
C THR A 703 48.54 -0.39 21.41
N SER A 704 47.30 -0.55 20.94
CA SER A 704 47.01 -0.84 19.54
C SER A 704 47.47 0.27 18.57
N LEU A 705 47.43 1.53 19.01
CA LEU A 705 47.93 2.67 18.21
C LEU A 705 49.45 2.58 18.05
N LYS A 706 50.18 2.29 19.13
CA LYS A 706 51.64 2.13 19.11
C LYS A 706 52.08 0.97 18.22
N ASN A 707 51.44 -0.20 18.36
CA ASN A 707 51.69 -1.35 17.48
C ASN A 707 51.48 -1.02 16.00
N PHE A 708 50.40 -0.28 15.69
CA PHE A 708 50.11 0.13 14.32
C PHE A 708 51.15 1.11 13.76
N LEU A 709 51.59 2.09 14.56
CA LEU A 709 52.64 3.04 14.16
C LEU A 709 53.99 2.34 13.90
N GLU A 710 54.38 1.37 14.73
CA GLU A 710 55.58 0.56 14.49
C GLU A 710 55.50 -0.22 13.17
N MET A 711 54.32 -0.77 12.86
CA MET A 711 54.09 -1.49 11.62
C MET A 711 54.22 -0.58 10.40
N ILE A 712 53.64 0.63 10.45
CA ILE A 712 53.79 1.64 9.39
C ILE A 712 55.25 2.04 9.21
N LYS A 713 55.98 2.25 10.32
CA LYS A 713 57.41 2.56 10.32
C LYS A 713 58.21 1.46 9.62
N SER A 714 57.94 0.19 9.91
CA SER A 714 58.61 -0.96 9.28
C SER A 714 58.40 -0.99 7.75
N LEU A 715 57.25 -0.52 7.28
CA LEU A 715 56.90 -0.44 5.86
C LEU A 715 57.39 0.87 5.20
N LYS A 716 58.09 1.75 5.91
CA LYS A 716 58.61 3.04 5.40
C LYS A 716 57.51 3.89 4.74
N LEU A 717 56.32 3.89 5.34
CA LEU A 717 55.24 4.80 4.98
C LEU A 717 55.19 5.96 5.98
N TYR A 718 54.75 7.13 5.52
CA TYR A 718 54.57 8.29 6.38
C TYR A 718 53.14 8.38 6.92
N VAL A 719 52.92 9.18 7.97
CA VAL A 719 51.63 9.31 8.65
C VAL A 719 51.21 10.77 8.76
N ILE A 720 49.97 11.03 8.34
CA ILE A 720 49.20 12.21 8.78
C ILE A 720 48.19 11.71 9.81
N LEU A 721 48.39 12.07 11.08
CA LEU A 721 47.58 11.56 12.17
C LEU A 721 46.41 12.51 12.46
N GLN A 722 45.16 12.03 12.39
CA GLN A 722 43.99 12.83 12.76
C GLN A 722 43.69 12.64 14.24
N VAL A 723 44.09 13.61 15.05
CA VAL A 723 44.20 13.47 16.52
C VAL A 723 42.91 13.73 17.29
N GLY A 724 41.88 14.28 16.63
CA GLY A 724 40.59 14.61 17.25
C GLY A 724 40.60 15.97 17.98
N PRO A 725 39.80 16.14 19.06
CA PRO A 725 39.05 15.11 19.80
C PRO A 725 37.80 14.59 19.06
N PHE A 726 37.26 15.34 18.11
CA PHE A 726 36.21 14.90 17.20
C PHE A 726 36.83 14.53 15.84
N VAL A 727 36.48 13.35 15.32
CA VAL A 727 37.07 12.80 14.08
C VAL A 727 36.01 12.39 13.05
N GLU A 728 34.72 12.55 13.33
CA GLU A 728 33.60 12.13 12.46
C GLU A 728 33.73 10.69 11.95
N ASN A 729 34.06 10.49 10.67
CA ASN A 729 34.40 9.21 10.03
C ASN A 729 33.36 8.08 10.21
N GLY A 730 32.07 8.42 10.39
CA GLY A 730 30.99 7.44 10.59
C GLY A 730 31.14 6.62 11.87
N LEU A 731 31.75 7.21 12.91
CA LEU A 731 31.91 6.62 14.23
C LEU A 731 30.76 7.01 15.17
N ASP A 732 30.49 6.14 16.15
CA ASP A 732 29.59 6.48 17.26
C ASP A 732 30.03 7.79 17.92
N TRP A 733 29.07 8.70 17.98
CA TRP A 733 29.24 10.09 18.44
C TRP A 733 30.48 10.82 17.89
N GLY A 734 30.87 10.50 16.65
CA GLY A 734 32.03 11.10 15.96
C GLY A 734 33.38 10.86 16.63
N GLY A 735 33.47 9.79 17.42
CA GLY A 735 34.66 9.42 18.19
C GLY A 735 34.71 10.00 19.60
N LEU A 736 33.70 10.78 20.04
CA LEU A 736 33.64 11.29 21.41
C LEU A 736 33.13 10.21 22.38
N PRO A 737 33.69 10.08 23.60
CA PRO A 737 33.28 9.05 24.54
C PRO A 737 31.94 9.36 25.22
N SER A 738 31.00 8.42 25.17
CA SER A 738 29.63 8.57 25.67
C SER A 738 29.50 9.00 27.14
N TRP A 739 30.51 8.75 27.98
CA TRP A 739 30.50 9.20 29.37
C TRP A 739 30.51 10.73 29.54
N LEU A 740 30.92 11.51 28.53
CA LEU A 740 30.78 12.98 28.54
C LEU A 740 29.30 13.42 28.61
N LEU A 741 28.36 12.58 28.16
CA LEU A 741 26.93 12.89 28.24
C LEU A 741 26.40 12.93 29.68
N LYS A 742 27.03 12.20 30.61
CA LYS A 742 26.65 12.22 32.04
C LYS A 742 26.92 13.58 32.69
N GLU A 743 27.77 14.40 32.09
CA GLU A 743 28.20 15.70 32.64
C GLU A 743 27.35 16.89 32.12
N ASN A 744 26.17 16.62 31.53
CA ASN A 744 25.24 17.65 31.04
C ASN A 744 25.84 18.58 29.97
N ILE A 745 26.78 18.08 29.16
CA ILE A 745 27.56 18.85 28.17
C ILE A 745 26.83 18.95 26.81
N LYS A 746 25.57 18.51 26.69
CA LYS A 746 24.89 18.27 25.38
C LYS A 746 24.89 19.48 24.41
N HIS A 747 24.93 20.71 24.92
CA HIS A 747 24.98 21.96 24.12
C HIS A 747 26.33 22.71 24.20
N LYS A 748 27.38 22.04 24.71
CA LYS A 748 28.69 22.63 25.02
C LYS A 748 29.87 21.81 24.47
N ILE A 749 29.61 20.79 23.65
CA ILE A 749 30.66 19.98 22.99
C ILE A 749 31.32 20.76 21.85
N ARG A 750 32.57 20.41 21.51
CA ARG A 750 33.36 21.09 20.46
C ARG A 750 33.36 22.63 20.63
N SER A 751 33.51 23.09 21.87
CA SER A 751 33.50 24.51 22.25
C SER A 751 34.54 24.79 23.32
N SER A 752 34.78 26.08 23.59
CA SER A 752 35.70 26.58 24.63
C SER A 752 35.19 26.39 26.06
N ASN A 753 34.14 25.60 26.26
CA ASN A 753 33.60 25.35 27.59
C ASN A 753 34.56 24.48 28.42
N GLU A 754 34.97 24.95 29.60
CA GLU A 754 35.91 24.22 30.47
C GLU A 754 35.44 22.83 30.87
N THR A 755 34.13 22.57 30.96
CA THR A 755 33.60 21.22 31.25
C THR A 755 33.95 20.24 30.12
N PHE A 756 34.06 20.72 28.87
CA PHE A 756 34.51 19.92 27.73
C PHE A 756 36.05 19.97 27.56
N LEU A 757 36.67 21.15 27.74
CA LEU A 757 38.12 21.30 27.56
C LEU A 757 38.95 20.52 28.58
N ASN A 758 38.49 20.38 29.82
CA ASN A 758 39.25 19.67 30.86
C ASN A 758 39.47 18.18 30.52
N PRO A 759 38.44 17.39 30.18
CA PRO A 759 38.63 16.04 29.67
C PRO A 759 39.44 15.98 28.36
N VAL A 760 39.20 16.89 27.41
CA VAL A 760 39.96 16.97 26.15
C VAL A 760 41.45 17.20 26.43
N ARG A 761 41.81 18.10 27.35
CA ARG A 761 43.20 18.38 27.75
C ARG A 761 43.88 17.12 28.27
N SER A 762 43.19 16.37 29.12
CA SER A 762 43.70 15.10 29.68
C SER A 762 43.90 14.03 28.60
N TYR A 763 42.98 13.92 27.65
CA TYR A 763 43.08 13.01 26.51
C TYR A 763 44.24 13.39 25.60
N MET A 764 44.30 14.65 25.16
CA MET A 764 45.32 15.14 24.24
C MET A 764 46.72 15.03 24.83
N GLN A 765 46.90 15.34 26.11
CA GLN A 765 48.21 15.18 26.76
C GLN A 765 48.66 13.71 26.75
N ALA A 766 47.78 12.79 27.15
CA ALA A 766 48.11 11.36 27.15
C ALA A 766 48.40 10.82 25.74
N LEU A 767 47.64 11.28 24.73
CA LEU A 767 47.88 10.94 23.34
C LEU A 767 49.23 11.47 22.85
N ILE A 768 49.53 12.75 23.12
CA ILE A 768 50.80 13.39 22.75
C ILE A 768 51.98 12.64 23.36
N ASP A 769 51.89 12.26 24.64
CA ASP A 769 52.96 11.55 25.33
C ASP A 769 53.29 10.20 24.66
N ASP A 770 52.26 9.47 24.22
CA ASP A 770 52.39 8.15 23.58
C ASP A 770 52.81 8.23 22.09
N ILE A 771 52.43 9.28 21.36
CA ILE A 771 52.82 9.44 19.93
C ILE A 771 54.16 10.17 19.76
N PHE A 772 54.64 10.91 20.76
CA PHE A 772 55.88 11.69 20.68
C PHE A 772 57.09 10.90 20.14
N PRO A 773 57.33 9.64 20.55
CA PRO A 773 58.44 8.82 20.02
C PRO A 773 58.34 8.50 18.52
N TYR A 774 57.16 8.67 17.92
CA TYR A 774 56.87 8.35 16.53
C TYR A 774 56.91 9.58 15.61
N VAL A 775 57.22 10.76 16.16
CA VAL A 775 57.32 12.00 15.42
C VAL A 775 58.63 12.07 14.64
N TYR A 776 58.53 12.36 13.34
CA TYR A 776 59.65 12.28 12.42
C TYR A 776 60.79 13.25 12.77
N SER A 777 60.48 14.51 13.10
CA SER A 777 61.47 15.57 13.35
C SER A 777 62.44 15.26 14.49
N PHE A 778 62.00 14.47 15.48
CA PHE A 778 62.78 14.13 16.67
C PHE A 778 63.41 12.73 16.60
N TYR A 779 62.67 11.73 16.14
CA TYR A 779 63.07 10.32 16.24
C TYR A 779 63.09 9.58 14.90
N GLY A 780 62.84 10.27 13.78
CA GLY A 780 62.68 9.63 12.47
C GLY A 780 61.53 8.63 12.43
N GLY A 781 60.52 8.81 13.30
CA GLY A 781 59.30 8.01 13.28
C GLY A 781 58.39 8.38 12.10
N PRO A 782 57.31 7.63 11.84
CA PRO A 782 56.54 7.79 10.62
C PRO A 782 55.65 9.05 10.59
N ILE A 783 55.40 9.72 11.71
CA ILE A 783 54.46 10.85 11.78
C ILE A 783 55.11 12.14 11.27
N ILE A 784 54.56 12.69 10.19
CA ILE A 784 55.09 13.88 9.49
C ILE A 784 54.20 15.12 9.63
N ALA A 785 52.91 14.95 9.94
CA ALA A 785 51.96 16.03 10.16
C ALA A 785 50.76 15.56 10.99
N PHE A 786 50.01 16.54 11.52
CA PHE A 786 48.80 16.30 12.32
C PHE A 786 47.60 16.99 11.68
N GLN A 787 46.44 16.33 11.68
CA GLN A 787 45.16 17.00 11.45
C GLN A 787 44.46 17.18 12.78
N VAL A 788 44.18 18.43 13.15
CA VAL A 788 43.48 18.78 14.37
C VAL A 788 42.03 19.09 14.02
N GLU A 789 41.09 18.48 14.77
CA GLU A 789 39.66 18.59 14.46
C GLU A 789 39.29 18.02 13.06
N HIS A 790 38.00 18.05 12.72
CA HIS A 790 37.45 17.58 11.47
C HIS A 790 36.12 18.30 11.14
N GLY A 791 36.09 19.04 10.02
CA GLY A 791 34.87 19.67 9.51
C GLY A 791 34.26 20.71 10.45
N PHE A 792 35.08 21.41 11.23
CA PHE A 792 34.62 22.34 12.26
C PHE A 792 33.83 23.53 11.70
N GLY A 793 34.13 23.97 10.49
CA GLY A 793 33.48 25.12 9.85
C GLY A 793 31.96 24.97 9.64
N LEU A 794 31.46 23.73 9.64
CA LEU A 794 30.02 23.40 9.62
C LEU A 794 29.36 23.52 11.00
N TYR A 795 30.09 23.21 12.08
CA TYR A 795 29.51 23.07 13.43
C TYR A 795 29.21 24.44 14.04
N LEU A 796 30.23 25.27 14.31
CA LEU A 796 30.13 26.61 14.92
C LEU A 796 31.50 27.30 14.79
N LYS A 797 31.57 28.64 14.79
CA LYS A 797 32.84 29.38 14.71
C LYS A 797 33.37 29.77 16.11
N ASP A 798 33.96 28.81 16.81
CA ASP A 798 34.71 29.03 18.06
C ASP A 798 36.23 28.93 17.79
N ASP A 799 36.82 30.05 17.35
CA ASP A 799 38.26 30.11 17.05
C ASP A 799 39.11 29.87 18.31
N THR A 800 38.59 30.21 19.51
CA THR A 800 39.26 29.98 20.79
C THR A 800 39.44 28.49 21.10
N TYR A 801 38.46 27.67 20.75
CA TYR A 801 38.53 26.22 20.91
C TYR A 801 39.57 25.61 19.97
N LEU A 802 39.53 25.96 18.68
CA LEU A 802 40.51 25.45 17.72
C LEU A 802 41.94 25.87 18.10
N ASN A 803 42.13 27.14 18.49
CA ASN A 803 43.42 27.62 18.96
C ASN A 803 43.87 26.88 20.23
N PHE A 804 42.96 26.58 21.16
CA PHE A 804 43.27 25.78 22.34
C PHE A 804 43.83 24.38 21.98
N LEU A 805 43.25 23.71 20.97
CA LEU A 805 43.73 22.40 20.52
C LEU A 805 45.13 22.49 19.91
N VAL A 806 45.35 23.45 19.01
CA VAL A 806 46.66 23.69 18.38
C VAL A 806 47.73 24.01 19.43
N ILE A 807 47.39 24.84 20.41
CA ILE A 807 48.28 25.20 21.52
C ILE A 807 48.73 23.98 22.32
N GLN A 808 47.95 22.90 22.43
CA GLN A 808 48.39 21.70 23.17
C GLN A 808 49.60 21.04 22.50
N PHE A 809 49.66 21.02 21.17
CA PHE A 809 50.81 20.48 20.43
C PHE A 809 52.04 21.39 20.57
N ARG A 810 51.84 22.71 20.38
CA ARG A 810 52.93 23.68 20.47
C ARG A 810 53.52 23.77 21.89
N LYS A 811 52.70 23.66 22.93
CA LYS A 811 53.16 23.58 24.34
C LYS A 811 54.05 22.37 24.61
N ASN A 812 53.86 21.28 23.86
CA ASN A 812 54.68 20.08 23.92
C ASN A 812 55.80 20.07 22.86
N SER A 813 56.09 21.23 22.23
CA SER A 813 57.15 21.44 21.23
C SER A 813 57.04 20.57 19.96
N LEU A 814 55.81 20.16 19.63
CA LEU A 814 55.48 19.56 18.35
C LEU A 814 55.16 20.68 17.35
N ASP A 815 56.17 21.10 16.57
CA ASP A 815 56.02 22.13 15.52
C ASP A 815 55.86 21.56 14.10
N GLU A 816 55.50 20.28 13.97
CA GLU A 816 55.09 19.69 12.69
C GLU A 816 53.91 20.48 12.09
N ILE A 817 53.71 20.33 10.78
CA ILE A 817 52.57 20.94 10.09
C ILE A 817 51.27 20.46 10.75
N ILE A 818 50.42 21.43 11.09
CA ILE A 818 49.06 21.19 11.55
C ILE A 818 48.10 21.57 10.44
N PHE A 819 47.31 20.60 10.01
CA PHE A 819 46.24 20.75 9.05
C PHE A 819 44.89 20.97 9.74
N LEU A 820 44.13 21.92 9.22
CA LEU A 820 42.70 22.09 9.51
C LEU A 820 41.91 21.74 8.24
N ALA A 821 41.09 20.70 8.32
CA ALA A 821 40.37 20.16 7.17
C ALA A 821 38.88 20.53 7.22
N ASP A 822 38.40 21.21 6.18
CA ASP A 822 37.02 21.70 6.08
C ASP A 822 36.43 21.49 4.68
N ARG A 823 35.10 21.44 4.64
CA ARG A 823 34.34 21.30 3.39
C ARG A 823 34.44 22.59 2.57
N VAL A 824 34.32 22.49 1.25
CA VAL A 824 34.53 23.62 0.32
C VAL A 824 33.71 24.86 0.69
N ASN A 825 32.47 24.71 1.16
CA ASN A 825 31.60 25.84 1.52
C ASN A 825 31.99 26.55 2.82
N PHE A 826 32.70 25.87 3.72
CA PHE A 826 33.02 26.37 5.06
C PHE A 826 34.51 26.71 5.25
N ILE A 827 35.35 26.34 4.28
CA ILE A 827 36.79 26.62 4.32
C ILE A 827 37.08 28.12 4.40
N GLY A 828 38.06 28.49 5.22
CA GLY A 828 38.46 29.89 5.42
C GLY A 828 37.73 30.61 6.56
N ARG A 829 36.76 29.97 7.22
CA ARG A 829 36.03 30.58 8.35
C ARG A 829 36.86 30.69 9.62
N ASP A 830 37.77 29.76 9.87
CA ASP A 830 38.68 29.71 11.01
C ASP A 830 39.78 30.79 10.92
N ARG A 831 40.23 31.30 12.07
CA ARG A 831 41.32 32.29 12.18
C ARG A 831 42.48 31.81 13.05
N VAL A 832 42.87 30.54 12.90
CA VAL A 832 43.99 29.98 13.66
C VAL A 832 45.31 30.24 12.92
N PRO A 833 46.30 30.91 13.55
CA PRO A 833 47.58 31.17 12.91
C PRO A 833 48.44 29.91 12.84
N GLN A 834 49.40 29.88 11.90
CA GLN A 834 50.40 28.80 11.74
C GLN A 834 49.80 27.39 11.49
N THR A 835 48.65 27.34 10.83
CA THR A 835 48.00 26.11 10.36
C THR A 835 47.76 26.17 8.86
N ILE A 836 47.79 25.02 8.19
CA ILE A 836 47.48 24.91 6.76
C ILE A 836 46.04 24.41 6.58
N LYS A 837 45.28 25.04 5.67
CA LYS A 837 43.90 24.66 5.40
C LYS A 837 43.84 23.56 4.33
N CYS A 838 43.01 22.55 4.52
CA CYS A 838 42.85 21.44 3.58
C CYS A 838 41.38 21.24 3.22
N LEU A 839 41.13 20.71 2.01
CA LEU A 839 39.79 20.48 1.50
C LEU A 839 39.30 19.07 1.87
N LEU A 840 38.10 18.99 2.44
CA LEU A 840 37.29 17.78 2.53
C LEU A 840 36.28 17.81 1.38
N ILE A 841 36.42 16.89 0.42
CA ILE A 841 35.45 16.71 -0.65
C ILE A 841 34.48 15.64 -0.19
N ASP A 842 33.25 16.02 0.16
CA ASP A 842 32.28 15.08 0.77
C ASP A 842 31.42 14.36 -0.26
N SER A 843 31.24 14.99 -1.41
CA SER A 843 30.36 14.49 -2.46
C SER A 843 31.15 14.14 -3.70
N PRO A 844 30.84 13.00 -4.33
CA PRO A 844 31.47 12.69 -5.58
C PRO A 844 31.09 13.66 -6.71
N HIS A 845 30.02 14.45 -6.56
CA HIS A 845 29.58 15.43 -7.54
C HIS A 845 30.23 16.81 -7.38
N GLU A 846 31.05 17.01 -6.35
CA GLU A 846 31.71 18.29 -6.12
C GLU A 846 32.88 18.50 -7.09
N ASP A 847 32.89 19.65 -7.78
CA ASP A 847 33.91 19.99 -8.77
C ASP A 847 35.23 20.37 -8.09
N ILE A 848 36.26 19.58 -8.39
CA ILE A 848 37.60 19.72 -7.82
C ILE A 848 38.25 21.03 -8.29
N THR A 849 37.97 21.47 -9.52
CA THR A 849 38.63 22.67 -10.07
C THR A 849 38.22 23.91 -9.27
N SER A 850 36.92 24.13 -9.11
CA SER A 850 36.39 25.26 -8.33
C SER A 850 36.80 25.19 -6.85
N ALA A 851 36.81 23.99 -6.25
CA ALA A 851 37.28 23.80 -4.87
C ALA A 851 38.75 24.23 -4.70
N VAL A 852 39.63 23.81 -5.61
CA VAL A 852 41.06 24.18 -5.59
C VAL A 852 41.26 25.68 -5.81
N VAL A 853 40.53 26.29 -6.76
CA VAL A 853 40.57 27.74 -6.99
C VAL A 853 40.16 28.52 -5.74
N LYS A 854 39.11 28.07 -5.04
CA LYS A 854 38.66 28.69 -3.79
C LYS A 854 39.69 28.57 -2.68
N LEU A 855 40.36 27.44 -2.54
CA LEU A 855 41.41 27.30 -1.53
C LEU A 855 42.61 28.19 -1.85
N ARG A 856 43.02 28.27 -3.12
CA ARG A 856 44.10 29.16 -3.56
C ARG A 856 43.79 30.64 -3.34
N SER A 857 42.54 31.07 -3.42
CA SER A 857 42.19 32.47 -3.09
C SER A 857 42.31 32.79 -1.60
N ILE A 858 42.28 31.78 -0.73
CA ILE A 858 42.44 31.93 0.73
C ILE A 858 43.92 31.80 1.14
N GLN A 859 44.65 30.88 0.52
CA GLN A 859 46.08 30.62 0.80
C GLN A 859 46.87 30.48 -0.52
N PRO A 860 47.23 31.60 -1.18
CA PRO A 860 47.80 31.58 -2.54
C PRO A 860 49.19 30.94 -2.63
N ASP A 861 50.01 31.10 -1.58
CA ASP A 861 51.40 30.62 -1.52
C ASP A 861 51.55 29.42 -0.58
N VAL A 862 50.56 28.51 -0.59
CA VAL A 862 50.55 27.29 0.21
C VAL A 862 50.14 26.10 -0.67
N PRO A 863 50.81 24.94 -0.58
CA PRO A 863 50.45 23.75 -1.35
C PRO A 863 49.03 23.26 -1.04
N VAL A 864 48.34 22.80 -2.08
CA VAL A 864 46.96 22.32 -1.97
C VAL A 864 46.93 20.83 -1.62
N LEU A 865 46.28 20.49 -0.51
CA LEU A 865 46.01 19.12 -0.07
C LEU A 865 44.49 18.85 -0.05
N LEU A 866 44.06 17.87 -0.83
CA LEU A 866 42.74 17.26 -0.73
C LEU A 866 42.80 16.18 0.35
N MET A 867 42.38 16.52 1.57
CA MET A 867 42.44 15.63 2.74
C MET A 867 41.45 14.47 2.64
N ALA A 868 40.40 14.61 1.84
CA ALA A 868 39.52 13.51 1.47
C ALA A 868 39.15 13.64 -0.01
N LEU A 869 39.63 12.70 -0.84
CA LEU A 869 39.19 12.48 -2.21
C LEU A 869 38.33 11.20 -2.23
N PRO A 870 36.99 11.32 -2.40
CA PRO A 870 36.08 10.17 -2.34
C PRO A 870 36.41 9.09 -3.36
N THR A 871 36.54 7.86 -2.87
CA THR A 871 36.67 6.66 -3.69
C THR A 871 35.39 5.81 -3.71
N ALA A 872 34.52 5.99 -2.71
CA ALA A 872 33.33 5.18 -2.48
C ALA A 872 32.23 6.01 -1.78
N HIS A 873 30.98 5.57 -1.87
CA HIS A 873 29.86 6.16 -1.13
C HIS A 873 29.72 5.54 0.25
N ASN A 874 29.41 6.36 1.25
CA ASN A 874 29.14 5.86 2.60
C ASN A 874 27.78 5.14 2.62
N MET A 875 27.75 3.91 3.14
CA MET A 875 26.55 3.08 3.14
C MET A 875 25.77 3.24 4.44
N LYS A 876 24.46 3.46 4.30
CA LYS A 876 23.54 3.61 5.43
C LYS A 876 22.53 2.46 5.46
N TRP A 877 22.07 2.10 6.65
CA TRP A 877 20.97 1.16 6.82
C TRP A 877 19.73 1.63 6.07
N ALA A 878 19.07 0.70 5.37
CA ALA A 878 17.87 0.94 4.57
C ALA A 878 18.02 1.96 3.42
N MET A 879 19.25 2.32 3.02
CA MET A 879 19.54 3.07 1.80
C MET A 879 20.06 2.14 0.70
N LYS A 880 19.80 2.52 -0.55
CA LYS A 880 20.26 1.76 -1.72
C LYS A 880 21.79 1.82 -1.79
N TYR A 881 22.40 0.68 -2.10
CA TYR A 881 23.82 0.64 -2.41
C TYR A 881 24.09 1.37 -3.73
N GLU A 882 24.99 2.36 -3.69
CA GLU A 882 25.45 3.13 -4.83
C GLU A 882 26.97 2.96 -4.97
N GLN A 883 27.40 2.47 -6.13
CA GLN A 883 28.82 2.37 -6.47
C GLN A 883 29.27 3.62 -7.22
N LEU A 884 30.47 4.09 -6.93
CA LEU A 884 31.04 5.22 -7.64
C LEU A 884 31.50 4.76 -9.03
N ASN A 885 31.08 5.48 -10.07
CA ASN A 885 31.44 5.14 -11.45
C ASN A 885 32.97 5.22 -11.65
N LEU A 886 33.57 4.14 -12.16
CA LEU A 886 35.02 4.05 -12.38
C LEU A 886 35.57 5.14 -13.31
N THR A 887 34.83 5.49 -14.36
CA THR A 887 35.25 6.53 -15.33
C THR A 887 35.23 7.91 -14.70
N GLU A 888 34.21 8.20 -13.88
CA GLU A 888 34.10 9.46 -13.14
C GLU A 888 35.22 9.59 -12.11
N PHE A 889 35.47 8.52 -11.33
CA PHE A 889 36.59 8.46 -10.41
C PHE A 889 37.93 8.69 -11.11
N ARG A 890 38.17 8.00 -12.25
CA ARG A 890 39.38 8.15 -13.06
C ARG A 890 39.58 9.62 -13.49
N ASN A 891 38.55 10.23 -14.08
CA ASN A 891 38.62 11.62 -14.56
C ASN A 891 38.96 12.59 -13.43
N ARG A 892 38.37 12.39 -12.24
CA ARG A 892 38.64 13.23 -11.07
C ARG A 892 40.03 13.05 -10.50
N LEU A 893 40.54 11.82 -10.48
CA LEU A 893 41.92 11.55 -10.10
C LEU A 893 42.90 12.27 -11.05
N TYR A 894 42.77 12.07 -12.36
CA TYR A 894 43.64 12.75 -13.33
C TYR A 894 43.50 14.27 -13.25
N ARG A 895 42.29 14.79 -13.04
CA ARG A 895 42.07 16.24 -12.82
C ARG A 895 42.82 16.76 -11.60
N SER A 896 42.76 16.05 -10.48
CA SER A 896 43.48 16.38 -9.25
C SER A 896 44.99 16.37 -9.48
N VAL A 897 45.47 15.41 -10.26
CA VAL A 897 46.89 15.30 -10.62
C VAL A 897 47.34 16.49 -11.46
N VAL A 898 46.59 16.84 -12.51
CA VAL A 898 46.87 17.97 -13.42
C VAL A 898 46.89 19.31 -12.69
N LEU A 899 46.03 19.49 -11.68
CA LEU A 899 46.00 20.70 -10.84
C LEU A 899 47.18 20.81 -9.85
N GLY A 900 48.11 19.84 -9.86
CA GLY A 900 49.27 19.83 -8.98
C GLY A 900 48.94 19.55 -7.50
N THR A 901 47.74 19.06 -7.20
CA THR A 901 47.30 18.84 -5.81
C THR A 901 47.95 17.62 -5.18
N SER A 902 48.22 17.68 -3.88
CA SER A 902 48.37 16.48 -3.06
C SER A 902 46.99 15.95 -2.67
N PHE A 903 46.85 14.64 -2.46
CA PHE A 903 45.54 14.04 -2.21
C PHE A 903 45.61 12.80 -1.32
N VAL A 904 44.52 12.58 -0.59
CA VAL A 904 44.30 11.42 0.27
C VAL A 904 43.03 10.72 -0.19
N PHE A 905 43.15 9.48 -0.64
CA PHE A 905 42.00 8.67 -1.03
C PHE A 905 41.19 8.25 0.20
N HIS A 906 39.91 8.61 0.24
CA HIS A 906 39.03 8.33 1.36
C HIS A 906 37.73 7.61 0.93
N PRO A 907 37.46 6.40 1.44
CA PRO A 907 38.41 5.48 2.07
C PRO A 907 39.34 4.81 1.05
N PHE A 908 40.59 4.50 1.42
CA PHE A 908 41.42 3.63 0.57
C PHE A 908 41.19 2.14 0.89
N ILE A 909 41.10 1.81 2.19
CA ILE A 909 40.74 0.48 2.68
C ILE A 909 39.34 0.54 3.29
N GLY A 910 38.46 -0.32 2.79
CA GLY A 910 37.20 -0.68 3.42
C GLY A 910 37.45 -1.46 4.70
N GLY A 911 36.52 -1.39 5.64
CA GLY A 911 36.68 -2.07 6.92
C GLY A 911 35.35 -2.40 7.55
N THR A 912 35.36 -2.69 8.85
CA THR A 912 34.17 -3.07 9.59
C THR A 912 34.02 -2.19 10.83
N ASN A 913 32.83 -1.61 11.03
CA ASN A 913 32.39 -1.03 12.30
C ASN A 913 32.09 -2.15 13.30
N TYR A 914 33.13 -2.76 13.89
CA TYR A 914 32.94 -3.80 14.91
C TYR A 914 32.20 -3.29 16.14
N GLY A 915 31.37 -4.16 16.74
CA GLY A 915 30.62 -3.86 17.96
C GLY A 915 29.57 -2.77 17.72
N PHE A 916 29.55 -1.76 18.59
CA PHE A 916 28.59 -0.64 18.58
C PHE A 916 29.25 0.68 18.17
N ASN A 917 30.31 0.62 17.35
CA ASN A 917 31.10 1.80 16.98
C ASN A 917 30.60 2.52 15.73
N SER A 918 29.52 2.06 15.08
CA SER A 918 28.96 2.71 13.90
C SER A 918 28.26 4.03 14.27
N GLY A 919 28.43 5.04 13.43
CA GLY A 919 27.82 6.35 13.58
C GLY A 919 26.42 6.48 12.99
N ALA A 920 25.89 7.70 13.04
CA ALA A 920 24.66 8.08 12.36
C ALA A 920 24.76 9.54 11.88
N ILE A 921 24.06 9.85 10.78
CA ILE A 921 23.92 11.21 10.25
C ILE A 921 22.47 11.66 10.38
N ASN A 922 22.27 12.91 10.75
CA ASN A 922 20.96 13.54 10.79
C ASN A 922 20.80 14.47 9.57
N TYR A 923 19.89 14.17 8.64
CA TYR A 923 19.69 14.98 7.42
C TYR A 923 18.65 16.10 7.62
N THR A 924 17.66 15.88 8.49
CA THR A 924 16.63 16.84 8.92
C THR A 924 16.24 16.52 10.35
N ASP A 925 15.66 17.44 11.13
CA ASP A 925 15.28 17.21 12.54
C ASP A 925 14.37 15.99 12.81
N SER A 926 13.88 15.31 11.76
CA SER A 926 13.04 14.11 11.82
C SER A 926 13.64 12.82 11.21
N GLN A 927 14.86 12.84 10.65
CA GLN A 927 15.42 11.66 9.93
C GLN A 927 16.88 11.36 10.31
N LEU A 928 17.04 10.38 11.21
CA LEU A 928 18.33 9.81 11.60
C LEU A 928 18.66 8.59 10.71
N GLN A 929 19.85 8.59 10.09
CA GLN A 929 20.33 7.49 9.25
C GLN A 929 21.61 6.87 9.83
N PHE A 930 21.56 5.58 10.15
CA PHE A 930 22.67 4.84 10.76
C PHE A 930 23.64 4.29 9.71
N ASP A 931 24.94 4.37 9.97
CA ASP A 931 25.97 3.72 9.17
C ASP A 931 25.88 2.19 9.28
N LEU A 932 26.19 1.48 8.18
CA LEU A 932 26.25 0.02 8.17
C LEU A 932 27.41 -0.51 9.03
N THR A 933 27.32 -1.79 9.40
CA THR A 933 28.45 -2.53 9.99
C THR A 933 29.63 -2.56 9.02
N THR A 934 29.39 -2.80 7.73
CA THR A 934 30.42 -2.65 6.68
C THR A 934 30.77 -1.17 6.51
N PHE A 935 32.04 -0.84 6.67
CA PHE A 935 32.59 0.50 6.42
C PHE A 935 33.12 0.57 4.99
N PHE A 936 32.24 1.01 4.07
CA PHE A 936 32.46 1.16 2.63
C PHE A 936 32.87 -0.14 1.91
N SER A 937 31.90 -0.79 1.24
CA SER A 937 32.17 -2.01 0.46
C SER A 937 32.88 -1.75 -0.87
N ASP A 938 32.73 -0.55 -1.45
CA ASP A 938 33.26 -0.16 -2.76
C ASP A 938 34.63 0.53 -2.67
N ALA A 939 35.37 0.39 -1.57
CA ALA A 939 36.71 0.98 -1.45
C ALA A 939 37.72 0.29 -2.40
N PRO A 940 38.83 0.95 -2.80
CA PRO A 940 39.87 0.33 -3.64
C PRO A 940 40.36 -1.02 -3.10
N VAL A 941 40.50 -1.14 -1.79
CA VAL A 941 40.65 -2.41 -1.08
C VAL A 941 39.38 -2.65 -0.28
N THR A 942 38.67 -3.76 -0.51
CA THR A 942 37.36 -4.04 0.12
C THR A 942 37.48 -4.34 1.62
N GLU A 943 36.34 -4.51 2.30
CA GLU A 943 36.26 -4.92 3.72
C GLU A 943 37.06 -6.21 4.01
N SER A 944 36.97 -7.22 3.13
CA SER A 944 37.72 -8.48 3.24
C SER A 944 39.19 -8.35 2.80
N GLY A 945 39.57 -7.19 2.25
CA GLY A 945 40.89 -6.90 1.73
C GLY A 945 41.11 -7.28 0.27
N GLU A 946 40.07 -7.55 -0.50
CA GLU A 946 40.18 -7.85 -1.92
C GLU A 946 40.40 -6.58 -2.74
N TYR A 947 40.85 -6.73 -3.99
CA TYR A 947 41.15 -5.61 -4.87
C TYR A 947 39.95 -5.25 -5.74
N GLU A 948 39.58 -3.98 -5.76
CA GLU A 948 38.62 -3.43 -6.72
C GLU A 948 39.31 -2.83 -7.96
N GLN A 949 38.57 -2.62 -9.04
CA GLN A 949 39.11 -2.01 -10.27
C GLN A 949 39.75 -0.62 -10.00
N LYS A 950 39.21 0.12 -9.03
CA LYS A 950 39.74 1.43 -8.60
C LYS A 950 41.17 1.35 -8.06
N TYR A 951 41.56 0.25 -7.41
CA TYR A 951 42.92 0.03 -6.94
C TYR A 951 43.93 0.08 -8.09
N PHE A 952 43.62 -0.63 -9.17
CA PHE A 952 44.50 -0.69 -10.34
C PHE A 952 44.55 0.64 -11.10
N VAL A 953 43.44 1.40 -11.13
CA VAL A 953 43.42 2.76 -11.68
C VAL A 953 44.31 3.70 -10.89
N ILE A 954 44.24 3.67 -9.55
CA ILE A 954 45.11 4.47 -8.69
C ILE A 954 46.58 4.10 -8.94
N ARG A 955 46.88 2.81 -8.94
CA ARG A 955 48.25 2.30 -9.14
C ARG A 955 48.82 2.72 -10.50
N SER A 956 48.05 2.59 -11.58
CA SER A 956 48.46 3.05 -12.92
C SER A 956 48.69 4.55 -12.92
N ALA A 957 47.74 5.34 -12.41
CA ALA A 957 47.84 6.79 -12.42
C ALA A 957 49.05 7.32 -11.65
N LEU A 958 49.35 6.76 -10.46
CA LEU A 958 50.52 7.17 -9.66
C LEU A 958 51.85 6.80 -10.32
N LYS A 959 51.88 5.67 -11.04
CA LYS A 959 53.04 5.25 -11.83
C LYS A 959 53.24 6.15 -13.05
N ASP A 960 52.18 6.37 -13.84
CA ASP A 960 52.21 7.17 -15.07
C ASP A 960 52.61 8.63 -14.80
N THR A 961 52.22 9.14 -13.64
CA THR A 961 52.46 10.54 -13.23
C THR A 961 53.75 10.73 -12.44
N LYS A 962 54.55 9.66 -12.26
CA LYS A 962 55.83 9.63 -11.52
C LYS A 962 55.75 10.16 -10.08
N ILE A 963 54.55 10.15 -9.48
CA ILE A 963 54.37 10.48 -8.06
C ILE A 963 54.94 9.35 -7.20
N SER A 964 54.87 8.11 -7.69
CA SER A 964 55.59 6.97 -7.14
C SER A 964 56.72 6.58 -8.09
N VAL A 965 57.97 6.62 -7.60
CA VAL A 965 59.19 6.43 -8.40
C VAL A 965 59.25 5.05 -9.09
N ASP A 966 58.60 4.02 -8.50
CA ASP A 966 58.63 2.62 -9.00
C ASP A 966 57.24 1.96 -9.14
N GLY A 967 56.13 2.67 -8.87
CA GLY A 967 54.78 2.08 -8.88
C GLY A 967 54.50 1.07 -7.75
N GLY A 968 55.34 1.08 -6.71
CA GLY A 968 55.24 0.24 -5.52
C GLY A 968 55.72 -1.21 -5.71
N PRO A 969 55.91 -1.97 -4.61
CA PRO A 969 56.14 -3.41 -4.67
C PRO A 969 54.96 -4.14 -5.37
N PRO A 970 55.16 -5.38 -5.84
CA PRO A 970 54.05 -6.17 -6.38
C PRO A 970 52.92 -6.32 -5.35
N PRO A 971 51.64 -6.18 -5.76
CA PRO A 971 50.50 -6.37 -4.85
C PRO A 971 50.51 -7.78 -4.24
N PRO A 972 50.36 -7.94 -2.91
CA PRO A 972 50.28 -9.26 -2.27
C PRO A 972 49.02 -10.02 -2.72
N LEU A 973 49.04 -11.35 -2.61
CA LEU A 973 47.88 -12.18 -2.92
C LEU A 973 46.75 -11.98 -1.89
N ASN A 974 45.50 -12.15 -2.32
CA ASN A 974 44.37 -12.12 -1.41
C ASN A 974 44.34 -13.36 -0.52
N TYR A 975 43.90 -13.19 0.73
CA TYR A 975 43.63 -14.33 1.60
C TYR A 975 42.48 -15.16 1.03
N PRO A 976 42.57 -16.49 1.06
CA PRO A 976 41.49 -17.34 0.60
C PRO A 976 40.27 -17.17 1.50
N SER A 977 39.10 -16.99 0.91
CA SER A 977 37.83 -17.08 1.63
C SER A 977 37.50 -18.55 1.88
N ARG A 978 36.91 -18.84 3.05
CA ARG A 978 36.48 -20.20 3.41
C ARG A 978 34.98 -20.19 3.67
N ASN A 979 34.26 -21.03 2.93
CA ASN A 979 32.87 -21.34 3.26
C ASN A 979 32.86 -22.39 4.38
N TYR A 980 32.58 -21.94 5.60
CA TYR A 980 32.51 -22.84 6.76
C TYR A 980 31.24 -23.70 6.80
N GLY A 981 30.32 -23.52 5.85
CA GLY A 981 29.06 -24.24 5.79
C GLY A 981 28.04 -23.74 6.80
N LYS A 982 27.07 -24.59 7.12
CA LYS A 982 26.00 -24.28 8.05
C LYS A 982 26.39 -24.78 9.45
N TYR A 983 26.39 -23.88 10.42
CA TYR A 983 26.47 -24.24 11.83
C TYR A 983 25.07 -24.21 12.44
N GLU A 984 24.67 -25.28 13.10
CA GLU A 984 23.44 -25.29 13.89
C GLU A 984 23.72 -24.63 15.26
N ILE A 985 22.91 -23.64 15.61
CA ILE A 985 22.92 -23.07 16.96
C ILE A 985 22.23 -24.08 17.88
N THR A 986 23.02 -24.82 18.64
CA THR A 986 22.55 -25.92 19.51
C THR A 986 21.87 -25.43 20.79
N SER A 987 22.08 -24.18 21.18
CA SER A 987 21.57 -23.60 22.42
C SER A 987 21.37 -22.10 22.28
N TYR A 988 20.33 -21.57 22.90
CA TYR A 988 20.09 -20.14 23.03
C TYR A 988 19.55 -19.83 24.42
N MET A 989 19.86 -18.64 24.93
CA MET A 989 19.31 -18.15 26.19
C MET A 989 18.42 -16.94 25.90
N PRO A 990 17.14 -16.96 26.34
CA PRO A 990 16.29 -15.78 26.24
C PRO A 990 16.87 -14.59 27.00
N TYR A 991 16.73 -13.39 26.45
CA TYR A 991 17.21 -12.15 27.09
C TYR A 991 16.68 -11.97 28.52
N GLN A 992 15.43 -12.39 28.78
CA GLN A 992 14.85 -12.35 30.12
C GLN A 992 15.62 -13.21 31.12
N SER A 993 16.02 -14.42 30.73
CA SER A 993 16.81 -15.31 31.58
C SER A 993 18.18 -14.71 31.92
N ILE A 994 18.78 -13.94 30.99
CA ILE A 994 20.01 -13.19 31.26
C ILE A 994 19.76 -12.10 32.31
N ILE A 995 18.66 -11.36 32.22
CA ILE A 995 18.28 -10.36 33.23
C ILE A 995 18.11 -11.01 34.60
N ASP A 996 17.46 -12.18 34.66
CA ASP A 996 17.18 -12.87 35.91
C ASP A 996 18.47 -13.46 36.55
N ILE A 997 19.51 -13.75 35.75
CA ILE A 997 20.84 -14.13 36.24
C ILE A 997 21.63 -12.92 36.75
N LEU A 998 21.42 -11.74 36.15
CA LEU A 998 22.16 -10.51 36.49
C LEU A 998 21.53 -9.73 37.66
N LYS A 999 20.28 -10.01 38.03
CA LYS A 999 19.62 -9.51 39.23
C LYS A 999 19.99 -10.36 40.43
#